data_AF-A0A2V6A214-F1
#
_entry.id   AF-A0A2V6A214-F1
#
_cell.length_a   1.000
_cell.length_b   1.000
_cell.length_c   1.000
_cell.angle_alpha   90.00
_cell.angle_beta   90.00
_cell.angle_gamma   90.00
#
_symmetry.space_group_name_H-M   'P 1'
#
loop_
_entity.id
_entity.type
_entity.pdbx_description
1 polymer ?
#
loop_
_entity_poly.entity_id
_entity_poly.type
_entity_poly.pdbx_seq_one_letter_code
_entity_poly.pdbx_strand_id
1 'polypeptide(L)'
;MQTREETIDIDSFARRHIGPSEEEVRAMLREVGFKDLDSLIDAAVPKNIRLDRQLNLPKAKSEIEALAELRAISKKNKVARSFIGAGYYDCITPPVIQRNILENPGWYTAYTPYQAEIAQGRLEALLNFQQMIMDLTAFDIANASLLDEATAAAEAMSLCHAVVPNRKAFFVDDNCHPQTIAVVQTRAKPLEIEIKIDDYSGFKFDDTVFGALLQYPATDGGIYDYANFVKQAHAAGALVVVAADILALTLLKPPGEFGADVAVGNTQRFGVPLGFGGPHAAYFATRDQFKRHMPGRLVGVSHDAEGRPAYRLALQTREQHIRRDKATSNICTAEVLLAVIASMYAVYHGPKGLRAIAERVHKLTSQLADGLRALGCTITHENFFDTVRVEVESSEVILEHAAKASCNLRALGPRAVGISFDETTTPGDIELLMSIFRGTPVRDLADADLGEPPLRIPQFALRTSQFLTHPIFNTHDTETEMLRYLKKLESRDLSLTTSMIPLGSCTMKLNATAEMFPISWPEISKLHPFAPVDQTAGYMEICHELEEWLAEITGFAAISLQPNAGSQGEFAGLLAIREYHASRGEAHRNVCLIPTSAHGTNPASAVMAGFKVVSVACLKDGDIDLADLRAKADEHARDL
;
A
#
# COMPACT_ATOMS: atom_id res chain seq x y z
N MET A 1 38.46 -24.14 -41.98
CA MET A 1 38.70 -22.86 -41.30
C MET A 1 37.72 -21.85 -41.88
N GLN A 2 36.50 -21.84 -41.35
CA GLN A 2 35.49 -20.81 -41.62
C GLN A 2 35.18 -20.22 -40.25
N THR A 3 35.72 -19.04 -39.99
CA THR A 3 35.30 -18.17 -38.88
C THR A 3 33.85 -17.80 -39.14
N ARG A 4 32.90 -18.56 -38.58
CA ARG A 4 31.54 -18.06 -38.40
C ARG A 4 31.67 -16.96 -37.37
N GLU A 5 31.61 -15.71 -37.82
CA GLU A 5 31.38 -14.58 -36.92
C GLU A 5 30.15 -14.92 -36.08
N GLU A 6 30.32 -14.94 -34.75
CA GLU A 6 29.23 -15.12 -33.80
C GLU A 6 28.19 -14.04 -34.09
N THR A 7 27.03 -14.45 -34.62
CA THR A 7 26.01 -13.52 -35.08
C THR A 7 25.33 -12.95 -33.83
N ILE A 8 25.74 -11.74 -33.46
CA ILE A 8 25.18 -11.05 -32.30
C ILE A 8 23.73 -10.69 -32.62
N ASP A 9 22.79 -11.28 -31.89
CA ASP A 9 21.39 -10.81 -31.89
C ASP A 9 21.31 -9.50 -31.10
N ILE A 10 21.21 -8.40 -31.84
CA ILE A 10 21.15 -7.04 -31.28
C ILE A 10 19.78 -6.73 -30.65
N ASP A 11 18.75 -7.49 -30.99
CA ASP A 11 17.37 -7.28 -30.56
C ASP A 11 17.03 -8.08 -29.29
N SER A 12 17.90 -9.00 -28.86
CA SER A 12 17.71 -9.80 -27.65
C SER A 12 17.95 -9.02 -26.36
N PHE A 13 16.88 -8.83 -25.57
CA PHE A 13 16.96 -8.23 -24.23
C PHE A 13 17.78 -9.08 -23.24
N ALA A 14 17.82 -10.40 -23.41
CA ALA A 14 18.56 -11.30 -22.51
C ALA A 14 20.05 -10.94 -22.43
N ARG A 15 20.63 -10.43 -23.53
CA ARG A 15 22.00 -9.92 -23.59
C ARG A 15 22.24 -8.68 -22.73
N ARG A 16 21.19 -7.89 -22.44
CA ARG A 16 21.24 -6.72 -21.54
C ARG A 16 20.97 -7.10 -20.09
N HIS A 17 20.10 -8.10 -19.89
CA HIS A 17 19.71 -8.56 -18.56
C HIS A 17 20.75 -9.46 -17.88
N ILE A 18 21.35 -10.38 -18.63
CA ILE A 18 22.34 -11.33 -18.12
C ILE A 18 23.73 -10.70 -18.23
N GLY A 19 24.41 -10.55 -17.08
CA GLY A 19 25.72 -9.89 -17.01
C GLY A 19 26.85 -10.64 -17.72
N PRO A 20 27.11 -11.92 -17.39
CA PRO A 20 28.23 -12.66 -17.97
C PRO A 20 28.10 -12.90 -19.48
N SER A 21 29.16 -12.59 -20.21
CA SER A 21 29.35 -12.96 -21.61
C SER A 21 29.60 -14.47 -21.79
N GLU A 22 29.51 -14.97 -23.02
CA GLU A 22 29.81 -16.39 -23.31
C GLU A 22 31.25 -16.80 -22.97
N GLU A 23 32.21 -15.87 -23.05
CA GLU A 23 33.60 -16.12 -22.63
C GLU A 23 33.71 -16.22 -21.11
N GLU A 24 33.07 -15.32 -20.37
CA GLU A 24 33.02 -15.35 -18.91
C GLU A 24 32.29 -16.59 -18.39
N VAL A 25 31.15 -16.96 -18.99
CA VAL A 25 30.44 -18.20 -18.67
C VAL A 25 31.35 -19.41 -18.86
N ARG A 26 32.09 -19.50 -19.99
CA ARG A 26 33.06 -20.58 -20.21
C ARG A 26 34.20 -20.57 -19.19
N ALA A 27 34.67 -19.39 -18.77
CA ALA A 27 35.70 -19.29 -17.73
C ALA A 27 35.19 -19.75 -16.36
N MET A 28 33.99 -19.32 -15.97
CA MET A 28 33.33 -19.75 -14.73
C MET A 28 33.08 -21.26 -14.72
N LEU A 29 32.57 -21.82 -15.83
CA LEU A 29 32.35 -23.26 -15.97
C LEU A 29 33.65 -24.07 -15.82
N ARG A 30 34.76 -23.60 -16.39
CA ARG A 30 36.08 -24.24 -16.19
C ARG A 30 36.50 -24.24 -14.73
N GLU A 31 36.30 -23.13 -14.02
CA GLU A 31 36.63 -22.99 -12.60
C GLU A 31 35.83 -23.96 -11.74
N VAL A 32 34.52 -24.10 -12.00
CA VAL A 32 33.66 -25.04 -11.28
C VAL A 32 33.70 -26.48 -11.80
N GLY A 33 34.53 -26.76 -12.81
CA GLY A 33 34.77 -28.12 -13.33
C GLY A 33 33.69 -28.68 -14.26
N PHE A 34 32.85 -27.83 -14.87
CA PHE A 34 31.79 -28.23 -15.79
C PHE A 34 32.13 -27.87 -17.25
N LYS A 35 31.67 -28.70 -18.19
CA LYS A 35 31.95 -28.52 -19.64
C LYS A 35 31.06 -27.47 -20.30
N ASP A 36 29.81 -27.39 -19.86
CA ASP A 36 28.74 -26.57 -20.42
C ASP A 36 27.68 -26.32 -19.34
N LEU A 37 26.79 -25.35 -19.58
CA LEU A 37 25.74 -24.99 -18.63
C LEU A 37 24.77 -26.15 -18.39
N ASP A 38 24.48 -26.95 -19.41
CA ASP A 38 23.61 -28.12 -19.29
C ASP A 38 24.15 -29.13 -18.26
N SER A 39 25.44 -29.44 -18.29
CA SER A 39 26.07 -30.33 -17.31
C SER A 39 26.06 -29.78 -15.88
N LEU A 40 26.16 -28.45 -15.71
CA LEU A 40 26.02 -27.82 -14.41
C LEU A 40 24.59 -27.94 -13.89
N ILE A 41 23.58 -27.67 -14.74
CA ILE A 41 22.17 -27.79 -14.37
C ILE A 41 21.80 -29.25 -14.07
N ASP A 42 22.29 -30.21 -14.85
CA ASP A 42 22.07 -31.65 -14.61
C ASP A 42 22.64 -32.13 -13.27
N ALA A 43 23.74 -31.53 -12.81
CA ALA A 43 24.32 -31.82 -11.51
C ALA A 43 23.64 -31.09 -10.35
N ALA A 44 23.09 -29.89 -10.59
CA ALA A 44 22.49 -29.04 -9.56
C ALA A 44 21.00 -29.32 -9.30
N VAL A 45 20.21 -29.58 -10.35
CA VAL A 45 18.74 -29.72 -10.26
C VAL A 45 18.35 -31.20 -10.42
N PRO A 46 17.66 -31.81 -9.43
CA PRO A 46 17.24 -33.20 -9.53
C PRO A 46 16.39 -33.47 -10.77
N LYS A 47 16.77 -34.49 -11.55
CA LYS A 47 16.16 -34.78 -12.86
C LYS A 47 14.65 -35.07 -12.79
N ASN A 48 14.17 -35.64 -11.69
CA ASN A 48 12.77 -36.02 -11.52
C ASN A 48 11.81 -34.83 -11.29
N ILE A 49 12.33 -33.64 -11.00
CA ILE A 49 11.54 -32.41 -10.85
C ILE A 49 11.80 -31.38 -11.97
N ARG A 50 12.73 -31.68 -12.88
CA ARG A 50 13.08 -30.79 -14.00
C ARG A 50 12.02 -30.90 -15.10
N LEU A 51 11.56 -29.76 -15.60
CA LEU A 51 10.67 -29.71 -16.77
C LEU A 51 11.39 -30.30 -17.99
N ASP A 52 10.75 -31.26 -18.65
CA ASP A 52 11.28 -32.00 -19.80
C ASP A 52 10.89 -31.39 -21.16
N ARG A 53 10.23 -30.24 -21.12
CA ARG A 53 9.84 -29.43 -22.28
C ARG A 53 10.27 -27.97 -22.09
N GLN A 54 10.27 -27.21 -23.18
CA GLN A 54 10.37 -25.76 -23.09
C GLN A 54 9.09 -25.15 -22.53
N LEU A 55 9.22 -23.98 -21.90
CA LEU A 55 8.07 -23.18 -21.48
C LEU A 55 7.27 -22.75 -22.72
N ASN A 56 5.96 -22.87 -22.64
CA ASN A 56 5.03 -22.45 -23.68
C ASN A 56 4.66 -20.97 -23.48
N LEU A 57 5.63 -20.09 -23.74
CA LEU A 57 5.47 -18.64 -23.64
C LEU A 57 5.51 -17.98 -25.03
N PRO A 58 4.95 -16.77 -25.19
CA PRO A 58 5.13 -15.98 -26.40
C PRO A 58 6.61 -15.82 -26.75
N LYS A 59 6.91 -15.65 -28.04
CA LYS A 59 8.27 -15.40 -28.50
C LYS A 59 8.80 -14.12 -27.84
N ALA A 60 10.06 -14.15 -27.43
CA ALA A 60 10.75 -12.99 -26.89
C ALA A 60 10.70 -11.82 -27.90
N LYS A 61 10.51 -10.62 -27.37
CA LYS A 61 10.47 -9.36 -28.12
C LYS A 61 11.67 -8.50 -27.75
N SER A 62 12.06 -7.61 -28.66
CA SER A 62 12.99 -6.54 -28.30
C SER A 62 12.35 -5.58 -27.30
N GLU A 63 13.20 -4.80 -26.61
CA GLU A 63 12.73 -3.79 -25.64
C GLU A 63 11.75 -2.80 -26.28
N ILE A 64 11.99 -2.41 -27.55
CA ILE A 64 11.16 -1.45 -28.28
C ILE A 64 9.82 -2.05 -28.69
N GLU A 65 9.81 -3.30 -29.16
CA GLU A 65 8.57 -4.01 -29.51
C GLU A 65 7.70 -4.24 -28.29
N ALA A 66 8.28 -4.68 -27.16
CA ALA A 66 7.55 -4.88 -25.91
C ALA A 66 6.94 -3.57 -25.39
N LEU A 67 7.69 -2.46 -25.42
CA LEU A 67 7.17 -1.14 -25.06
C LEU A 67 6.05 -0.67 -25.99
N ALA A 68 6.20 -0.86 -27.30
CA ALA A 68 5.19 -0.45 -28.28
C ALA A 68 3.88 -1.24 -28.10
N GLU A 69 3.98 -2.54 -27.86
CA GLU A 69 2.84 -3.40 -27.55
C GLU A 69 2.17 -3.00 -26.24
N LEU A 70 2.94 -2.90 -25.15
CA LEU A 70 2.37 -2.52 -23.85
C LEU A 70 1.72 -1.13 -23.92
N ARG A 71 2.27 -0.20 -24.72
CA ARG A 71 1.65 1.11 -24.98
C ARG A 71 0.34 0.99 -25.75
N ALA A 72 0.22 0.03 -26.66
CA ALA A 72 -1.03 -0.26 -27.36
C ALA A 72 -2.08 -0.87 -26.42
N ILE A 73 -1.67 -1.76 -25.51
CA ILE A 73 -2.53 -2.33 -24.47
C ILE A 73 -2.99 -1.23 -23.50
N SER A 74 -2.06 -0.42 -22.99
CA SER A 74 -2.38 0.65 -22.03
C SER A 74 -3.37 1.66 -22.59
N LYS A 75 -3.29 1.99 -23.89
CA LYS A 75 -4.25 2.90 -24.57
C LYS A 75 -5.69 2.36 -24.64
N LYS A 76 -5.93 1.09 -24.32
CA LYS A 76 -7.29 0.53 -24.16
C LYS A 76 -7.95 1.01 -22.87
N ASN A 77 -7.16 1.47 -21.89
CA ASN A 77 -7.68 2.11 -20.69
C ASN A 77 -8.24 3.51 -21.02
N LYS A 78 -9.33 3.90 -20.34
CA LYS A 78 -9.92 5.24 -20.43
C LYS A 78 -9.61 6.00 -19.16
N VAL A 79 -8.79 7.05 -19.28
CA VAL A 79 -8.46 7.93 -18.14
C VAL A 79 -9.60 8.95 -17.96
N ALA A 80 -10.59 8.60 -17.14
CA ALA A 80 -11.71 9.47 -16.77
C ALA A 80 -11.39 10.30 -15.51
N ARG A 81 -12.04 11.46 -15.37
CA ARG A 81 -12.00 12.22 -14.11
C ARG A 81 -12.78 11.43 -13.05
N SER A 82 -12.12 11.00 -11.98
CA SER A 82 -12.73 10.11 -10.99
C SER A 82 -12.89 10.82 -9.65
N PHE A 83 -14.14 11.06 -9.25
CA PHE A 83 -14.53 11.62 -7.95
C PHE A 83 -15.11 10.54 -7.02
N ILE A 84 -14.61 9.31 -7.14
CA ILE A 84 -15.11 8.15 -6.39
C ILE A 84 -14.71 8.23 -4.91
N GLY A 85 -13.49 8.68 -4.62
CA GLY A 85 -12.92 8.70 -3.28
C GLY A 85 -12.69 7.29 -2.73
N ALA A 86 -13.25 7.01 -1.54
CA ALA A 86 -13.08 5.73 -0.86
C ALA A 86 -11.61 5.36 -0.59
N GLY A 87 -10.80 6.34 -0.17
CA GLY A 87 -9.39 6.16 0.20
C GLY A 87 -8.38 6.40 -0.92
N TYR A 88 -8.85 6.74 -2.13
CA TYR A 88 -8.01 7.06 -3.27
C TYR A 88 -8.48 8.37 -3.91
N TYR A 89 -7.55 9.31 -4.09
CA TYR A 89 -7.83 10.67 -4.54
C TYR A 89 -6.74 11.08 -5.54
N ASP A 90 -7.10 11.65 -6.69
CA ASP A 90 -6.04 12.04 -7.63
C ASP A 90 -5.19 13.16 -7.02
N CYS A 91 -3.90 13.15 -7.32
CA CYS A 91 -2.98 14.15 -6.80
C CYS A 91 -1.95 14.52 -7.86
N ILE A 92 -1.24 15.62 -7.59
CA ILE A 92 -0.16 16.10 -8.42
C ILE A 92 1.14 15.53 -7.84
N THR A 93 1.74 14.56 -8.51
CA THR A 93 3.13 14.19 -8.22
C THR A 93 4.04 15.33 -8.68
N PRO A 94 4.77 16.02 -7.78
CA PRO A 94 5.64 17.12 -8.21
C PRO A 94 6.67 16.59 -9.22
N PRO A 95 6.85 17.23 -10.39
CA PRO A 95 7.73 16.72 -11.44
C PRO A 95 9.17 16.47 -10.97
N VAL A 96 9.68 17.31 -10.06
CA VAL A 96 11.01 17.11 -9.45
C VAL A 96 11.10 15.82 -8.64
N ILE A 97 10.02 15.39 -7.98
CA ILE A 97 9.95 14.15 -7.20
C ILE A 97 9.77 12.95 -8.14
N GLN A 98 8.87 13.06 -9.13
CA GLN A 98 8.69 12.01 -10.13
C GLN A 98 10.02 11.69 -10.82
N ARG A 99 10.69 12.72 -11.34
CA ARG A 99 11.90 12.54 -12.13
C ARG A 99 13.10 12.08 -11.32
N ASN A 100 13.28 12.62 -10.11
CA ASN A 100 14.50 12.43 -9.33
C ASN A 100 14.38 11.37 -8.23
N ILE A 101 13.19 10.80 -8.01
CA ILE A 101 12.96 9.66 -7.10
C ILE A 101 12.34 8.48 -7.85
N LEU A 102 11.09 8.61 -8.32
CA LEU A 102 10.34 7.50 -8.93
C LEU A 102 11.05 6.96 -10.19
N GLU A 103 11.55 7.86 -11.03
CA GLU A 103 12.26 7.52 -12.28
C GLU A 103 13.79 7.44 -12.11
N ASN A 104 14.31 7.46 -10.88
CA ASN A 104 15.74 7.47 -10.59
C ASN A 104 16.21 6.13 -9.98
N PRO A 105 17.02 5.31 -10.70
CA PRO A 105 17.49 4.03 -10.19
C PRO A 105 18.35 4.13 -8.93
N GLY A 106 18.93 5.30 -8.63
CA GLY A 106 19.61 5.54 -7.36
C GLY A 106 18.71 5.37 -6.14
N TRP A 107 17.39 5.57 -6.29
CA TRP A 107 16.39 5.45 -5.23
C TRP A 107 15.65 4.12 -5.20
N TYR A 108 15.37 3.51 -6.35
CA TYR A 108 14.51 2.31 -6.42
C TYR A 108 15.26 0.97 -6.53
N THR A 109 16.58 0.97 -6.77
CA THR A 109 17.33 -0.31 -6.96
C THR A 109 18.00 -0.85 -5.69
N ALA A 110 18.08 -0.04 -4.64
CA ALA A 110 18.48 -0.55 -3.32
C ALA A 110 17.33 -1.33 -2.67
N TYR A 111 17.62 -2.01 -1.56
CA TYR A 111 16.61 -2.71 -0.78
C TYR A 111 16.54 -2.15 0.65
N THR A 112 15.93 -2.93 1.55
CA THR A 112 15.86 -2.63 2.98
C THR A 112 17.22 -2.13 3.51
N PRO A 113 17.26 -1.05 4.33
CA PRO A 113 18.50 -0.49 4.87
C PRO A 113 19.09 -1.36 6.01
N TYR A 114 19.41 -2.62 5.72
CA TYR A 114 20.05 -3.55 6.65
C TYR A 114 21.45 -3.08 7.07
N GLN A 115 22.19 -2.51 6.12
CA GLN A 115 23.51 -1.89 6.33
C GLN A 115 23.31 -0.37 6.43
N ALA A 116 23.18 0.15 7.66
CA ALA A 116 22.72 1.50 7.90
C ALA A 116 23.72 2.56 7.40
N GLU A 117 25.02 2.28 7.50
CA GLU A 117 26.13 3.16 7.16
C GLU A 117 26.14 3.56 5.68
N ILE A 118 25.59 2.71 4.80
CA ILE A 118 25.45 2.93 3.35
C ILE A 118 23.98 3.09 2.93
N ALA A 119 23.15 3.57 3.86
CA ALA A 119 21.72 3.75 3.67
C ALA A 119 21.16 4.99 4.39
N GLN A 120 22.02 5.93 4.77
CA GLN A 120 21.62 7.10 5.57
C GLN A 120 20.65 8.01 4.84
N GLY A 121 20.68 8.05 3.50
CA GLY A 121 19.78 8.83 2.66
C GLY A 121 18.33 8.39 2.81
N ARG A 122 18.03 7.14 2.46
CA ARG A 122 16.66 6.61 2.60
C ARG A 122 16.22 6.47 4.05
N LEU A 123 17.13 6.24 4.99
CA LEU A 123 16.80 6.25 6.42
C LEU A 123 16.38 7.66 6.90
N GLU A 124 17.04 8.73 6.44
CA GLU A 124 16.63 10.10 6.73
C GLU A 124 15.25 10.40 6.12
N ALA A 125 15.01 10.00 4.87
CA ALA A 125 13.71 10.18 4.21
C ALA A 125 12.57 9.43 4.94
N LEU A 126 12.82 8.20 5.41
CA LEU A 126 11.86 7.45 6.23
C LEU A 126 11.65 8.08 7.62
N LEU A 127 12.68 8.71 8.20
CA LEU A 127 12.51 9.48 9.43
C LEU A 127 11.66 10.73 9.20
N ASN A 128 11.82 11.41 8.06
CA ASN A 128 10.94 12.51 7.65
C ASN A 128 9.49 12.01 7.50
N PHE A 129 9.28 10.85 6.88
CA PHE A 129 7.95 10.21 6.81
C PHE A 129 7.36 10.01 8.21
N GLN A 130 8.11 9.39 9.13
CA GLN A 130 7.64 9.17 10.50
C GLN A 130 7.31 10.49 11.22
N GLN A 131 8.16 11.51 11.10
CA GLN A 131 7.92 12.83 11.71
C GLN A 131 6.67 13.50 11.13
N MET A 132 6.49 13.45 9.80
CA MET A 132 5.31 13.96 9.12
C MET A 132 4.03 13.30 9.67
N ILE A 133 4.03 11.97 9.80
CA ILE A 133 2.89 11.23 10.33
C ILE A 133 2.64 11.58 11.81
N MET A 134 3.67 11.61 12.64
CA MET A 134 3.55 11.98 14.06
C MET A 134 2.93 13.38 14.22
N ASP A 135 3.41 14.37 13.47
CA ASP A 135 2.91 15.74 13.53
C ASP A 135 1.46 15.84 13.03
N LEU A 136 1.14 15.19 11.91
CA LEU A 136 -0.20 15.28 11.32
C LEU A 136 -1.24 14.52 12.14
N THR A 137 -0.88 13.42 12.78
CA THR A 137 -1.80 12.58 13.58
C THR A 137 -1.78 12.90 15.09
N ALA A 138 -0.82 13.69 15.55
CA ALA A 138 -0.56 14.03 16.95
C ALA A 138 -0.26 12.81 17.85
N PHE A 139 0.54 11.87 17.34
CA PHE A 139 1.00 10.67 18.05
C PHE A 139 2.51 10.70 18.34
N ASP A 140 2.93 9.87 19.28
CA ASP A 140 4.32 9.86 19.77
C ASP A 140 5.28 9.11 18.86
N ILE A 141 4.77 8.16 18.07
CA ILE A 141 5.57 7.28 17.23
C ILE A 141 4.80 6.81 16.00
N ALA A 142 5.48 6.74 14.86
CA ALA A 142 4.97 6.18 13.61
C ALA A 142 5.99 5.21 12.98
N ASN A 143 5.52 4.22 12.24
CA ASN A 143 6.38 3.25 11.57
C ASN A 143 6.86 3.72 10.19
N ALA A 144 7.74 2.96 9.56
CA ALA A 144 8.31 3.22 8.23
C ALA A 144 7.48 2.53 7.12
N SER A 145 6.16 2.78 7.17
CA SER A 145 5.08 2.30 6.32
C SER A 145 4.53 0.88 6.55
N LEU A 146 3.29 0.70 6.10
CA LEU A 146 2.60 -0.57 5.84
C LEU A 146 2.14 -0.62 4.36
N LEU A 147 1.43 -1.69 3.98
CA LEU A 147 1.12 -2.04 2.59
C LEU A 147 -0.03 -1.21 1.99
N ASP A 148 -1.13 -1.06 2.72
CA ASP A 148 -2.30 -0.26 2.32
C ASP A 148 -3.15 0.06 3.57
N GLU A 149 -4.14 0.94 3.44
CA GLU A 149 -4.98 1.36 4.58
C GLU A 149 -5.73 0.18 5.22
N ALA A 150 -6.24 -0.74 4.40
CA ALA A 150 -7.08 -1.84 4.84
C ALA A 150 -6.27 -2.85 5.68
N THR A 151 -5.06 -3.17 5.26
CA THR A 151 -4.10 -3.98 6.01
C THR A 151 -3.58 -3.24 7.24
N ALA A 152 -3.35 -1.93 7.17
CA ALA A 152 -2.98 -1.13 8.34
C ALA A 152 -4.06 -1.14 9.43
N ALA A 153 -5.33 -1.05 9.05
CA ALA A 153 -6.46 -1.18 9.98
C ALA A 153 -6.53 -2.58 10.63
N ALA A 154 -6.27 -3.65 9.86
CA ALA A 154 -6.21 -5.00 10.42
C ALA A 154 -4.99 -5.23 11.34
N GLU A 155 -3.86 -4.60 11.05
CA GLU A 155 -2.70 -4.58 11.96
C GLU A 155 -3.02 -3.80 13.25
N ALA A 156 -3.83 -2.73 13.17
CA ALA A 156 -4.27 -1.99 14.34
C ALA A 156 -5.20 -2.83 15.23
N MET A 157 -6.14 -3.56 14.64
CA MET A 157 -6.95 -4.57 15.35
C MET A 157 -6.04 -5.60 16.05
N SER A 158 -5.01 -6.10 15.36
CA SER A 158 -4.06 -7.08 15.92
C SER A 158 -3.26 -6.51 17.08
N LEU A 159 -2.82 -5.25 17.00
CA LEU A 159 -2.19 -4.53 18.10
C LEU A 159 -3.14 -4.41 19.29
N CYS A 160 -4.39 -3.99 19.06
CA CYS A 160 -5.37 -3.86 20.14
C CYS A 160 -5.64 -5.19 20.84
N HIS A 161 -5.78 -6.28 20.09
CA HIS A 161 -5.97 -7.62 20.63
C HIS A 161 -4.76 -8.10 21.45
N ALA A 162 -3.54 -7.75 21.03
CA ALA A 162 -2.32 -8.08 21.77
C ALA A 162 -2.18 -7.29 23.09
N VAL A 163 -2.70 -6.05 23.14
CA VAL A 163 -2.64 -5.18 24.33
C VAL A 163 -3.77 -5.48 25.32
N VAL A 164 -4.97 -5.78 24.83
CA VAL A 164 -6.16 -6.09 25.63
C VAL A 164 -6.56 -7.56 25.42
N PRO A 165 -5.78 -8.51 25.98
CA PRO A 165 -5.99 -9.93 25.72
C PRO A 165 -7.27 -10.47 26.37
N ASN A 166 -7.69 -11.66 25.96
CA ASN A 166 -8.85 -12.43 26.46
C ASN A 166 -10.23 -11.89 26.07
N ARG A 167 -10.29 -10.83 25.28
CA ARG A 167 -11.51 -10.27 24.70
C ARG A 167 -11.59 -10.67 23.23
N LYS A 168 -12.78 -10.99 22.75
CA LYS A 168 -12.98 -11.56 21.40
C LYS A 168 -13.71 -10.65 20.42
N ALA A 169 -14.28 -9.53 20.87
CA ALA A 169 -15.04 -8.64 19.99
C ALA A 169 -14.24 -7.39 19.60
N PHE A 170 -14.34 -7.00 18.32
CA PHE A 170 -13.82 -5.74 17.80
C PHE A 170 -14.95 -4.99 17.09
N PHE A 171 -15.16 -3.74 17.45
CA PHE A 171 -16.15 -2.88 16.80
C PHE A 171 -15.56 -2.25 15.54
N VAL A 172 -16.35 -2.16 14.48
CA VAL A 172 -16.00 -1.44 13.26
C VAL A 172 -17.18 -0.57 12.87
N ASP A 173 -16.96 0.74 12.76
CA ASP A 173 -17.97 1.67 12.28
C ASP A 173 -18.36 1.35 10.83
N ASP A 174 -19.66 1.31 10.54
CA ASP A 174 -20.17 1.08 9.19
C ASP A 174 -19.81 2.21 8.20
N ASN A 175 -19.36 3.35 8.73
CA ASN A 175 -18.82 4.48 7.98
C ASN A 175 -17.36 4.32 7.55
N CYS A 176 -16.69 3.21 7.87
CA CYS A 176 -15.38 2.88 7.31
C CYS A 176 -15.46 2.57 5.81
N HIS A 177 -14.33 2.67 5.11
CA HIS A 177 -14.27 2.25 3.71
C HIS A 177 -14.61 0.75 3.57
N PRO A 178 -15.42 0.33 2.58
CA PRO A 178 -15.91 -1.04 2.50
C PRO A 178 -14.79 -2.07 2.34
N GLN A 179 -13.73 -1.73 1.60
CA GLN A 179 -12.55 -2.58 1.46
C GLN A 179 -11.75 -2.70 2.77
N THR A 180 -11.72 -1.65 3.59
CA THR A 180 -11.10 -1.67 4.93
C THR A 180 -11.85 -2.63 5.85
N ILE A 181 -13.19 -2.54 5.87
CA ILE A 181 -14.05 -3.47 6.62
C ILE A 181 -13.81 -4.92 6.18
N ALA A 182 -13.79 -5.18 4.86
CA ALA A 182 -13.61 -6.52 4.31
C ALA A 182 -12.26 -7.16 4.69
N VAL A 183 -11.16 -6.39 4.65
CA VAL A 183 -9.84 -6.90 5.05
C VAL A 183 -9.76 -7.14 6.56
N VAL A 184 -10.34 -6.27 7.38
CA VAL A 184 -10.43 -6.45 8.84
C VAL A 184 -11.20 -7.72 9.18
N GLN A 185 -12.37 -7.95 8.57
CA GLN A 185 -13.14 -9.18 8.73
C GLN A 185 -12.34 -10.43 8.29
N THR A 186 -11.65 -10.34 7.15
CA THR A 186 -10.82 -11.45 6.63
C THR A 186 -9.68 -11.81 7.59
N ARG A 187 -9.04 -10.82 8.21
CA ARG A 187 -7.97 -11.00 9.19
C ARG A 187 -8.49 -11.49 10.55
N ALA A 188 -9.70 -11.12 10.92
CA ALA A 188 -10.35 -11.53 12.17
C ALA A 188 -10.82 -12.99 12.15
N LYS A 189 -11.38 -13.45 11.01
CA LYS A 189 -11.97 -14.78 10.84
C LYS A 189 -11.07 -15.95 11.30
N PRO A 190 -9.81 -16.09 10.86
CA PRO A 190 -8.97 -17.21 11.27
C PRO A 190 -8.61 -17.21 12.76
N LEU A 191 -8.66 -16.05 13.41
CA LEU A 191 -8.36 -15.84 14.83
C LEU A 191 -9.61 -15.93 15.72
N GLU A 192 -10.78 -16.22 15.13
CA GLU A 192 -12.07 -16.28 15.83
C GLU A 192 -12.41 -14.97 16.57
N ILE A 193 -12.00 -13.84 16.00
CA ILE A 193 -12.38 -12.51 16.47
C ILE A 193 -13.76 -12.17 15.89
N GLU A 194 -14.69 -11.80 16.76
CA GLU A 194 -16.03 -11.33 16.40
C GLU A 194 -15.97 -9.87 15.95
N ILE A 195 -16.31 -9.58 14.70
CA ILE A 195 -16.44 -8.21 14.20
C ILE A 195 -17.88 -7.74 14.36
N LYS A 196 -18.07 -6.69 15.16
CA LYS A 196 -19.36 -6.01 15.36
C LYS A 196 -19.40 -4.76 14.48
N ILE A 197 -20.13 -4.82 13.36
CA ILE A 197 -20.32 -3.68 12.45
C ILE A 197 -21.64 -3.00 12.80
N ASP A 198 -21.59 -1.72 13.18
CA ASP A 198 -22.77 -0.91 13.52
C ASP A 198 -22.43 0.58 13.46
N ASP A 199 -23.43 1.45 13.62
CA ASP A 199 -23.24 2.90 13.79
C ASP A 199 -22.57 3.19 15.15
N TYR A 200 -21.46 3.94 15.13
CA TYR A 200 -20.73 4.35 16.33
C TYR A 200 -21.61 5.09 17.34
N SER A 201 -22.65 5.80 16.89
CA SER A 201 -23.49 6.67 17.73
C SER A 201 -24.39 5.87 18.68
N GLY A 202 -24.81 4.68 18.27
CA GLY A 202 -25.68 3.78 19.03
C GLY A 202 -24.94 2.67 19.78
N PHE A 203 -23.68 2.42 19.42
CA PHE A 203 -22.90 1.33 19.98
C PHE A 203 -22.59 1.53 21.48
N LYS A 204 -22.69 0.44 22.25
CA LYS A 204 -22.37 0.43 23.68
C LYS A 204 -21.28 -0.58 23.96
N PHE A 205 -20.21 -0.12 24.58
CA PHE A 205 -19.12 -0.99 24.99
C PHE A 205 -19.52 -1.88 26.17
N ASP A 206 -19.11 -3.14 26.10
CA ASP A 206 -19.14 -4.12 27.18
C ASP A 206 -17.70 -4.61 27.47
N ASP A 207 -17.56 -5.58 28.36
CA ASP A 207 -16.26 -6.16 28.75
C ASP A 207 -15.70 -7.16 27.73
N THR A 208 -16.42 -7.45 26.64
CA THR A 208 -16.01 -8.38 25.57
C THR A 208 -15.26 -7.69 24.43
N VAL A 209 -15.42 -6.37 24.30
CA VAL A 209 -14.84 -5.56 23.21
C VAL A 209 -13.43 -5.11 23.57
N PHE A 210 -12.43 -5.46 22.75
CA PHE A 210 -11.04 -5.03 22.97
C PHE A 210 -10.66 -3.75 22.24
N GLY A 211 -11.40 -3.40 21.18
CA GLY A 211 -11.15 -2.17 20.47
C GLY A 211 -12.22 -1.81 19.47
N ALA A 212 -12.05 -0.64 18.87
CA ALA A 212 -12.94 -0.05 17.88
C ALA A 212 -12.15 0.56 16.73
N LEU A 213 -12.67 0.45 15.51
CA LEU A 213 -12.18 1.15 14.32
C LEU A 213 -13.21 2.18 13.84
N LEU A 214 -12.76 3.41 13.66
CA LEU A 214 -13.54 4.55 13.15
C LEU A 214 -12.87 5.12 11.90
N GLN A 215 -13.60 5.86 11.06
CA GLN A 215 -13.05 6.59 9.90
C GLN A 215 -13.20 8.11 10.08
N TYR A 216 -12.19 8.88 9.69
CA TYR A 216 -12.16 10.33 9.86
C TYR A 216 -11.45 11.11 8.72
N PRO A 217 -12.18 11.78 7.82
CA PRO A 217 -13.64 11.79 7.66
C PRO A 217 -14.22 10.42 7.31
N ALA A 218 -15.53 10.26 7.49
CA ALA A 218 -16.24 9.04 7.12
C ALA A 218 -16.20 8.73 5.62
N THR A 219 -16.52 7.50 5.24
CA THR A 219 -16.47 7.06 3.83
C THR A 219 -17.40 7.84 2.90
N ASP A 220 -18.46 8.46 3.42
CA ASP A 220 -19.40 9.29 2.68
C ASP A 220 -19.19 10.80 2.91
N GLY A 221 -18.10 11.17 3.60
CA GLY A 221 -17.63 12.53 3.80
C GLY A 221 -17.99 13.17 5.14
N GLY A 222 -18.83 12.54 5.96
CA GLY A 222 -19.24 13.08 7.25
C GLY A 222 -18.06 13.33 8.21
N ILE A 223 -18.09 14.48 8.90
CA ILE A 223 -17.16 14.79 10.01
C ILE A 223 -17.92 14.67 11.34
N TYR A 224 -17.48 13.71 12.17
CA TYR A 224 -18.11 13.36 13.44
C TYR A 224 -17.23 13.69 14.65
N ASP A 225 -17.86 13.97 15.80
CA ASP A 225 -17.16 14.14 17.08
C ASP A 225 -17.07 12.81 17.84
N TYR A 226 -15.90 12.17 17.74
CA TYR A 226 -15.65 10.88 18.39
C TYR A 226 -15.15 11.00 19.83
N ALA A 227 -14.97 12.20 20.39
CA ALA A 227 -14.34 12.37 21.70
C ALA A 227 -15.12 11.67 22.83
N ASN A 228 -16.45 11.64 22.76
CA ASN A 228 -17.27 10.92 23.73
C ASN A 228 -17.21 9.40 23.54
N PHE A 229 -17.18 8.93 22.29
CA PHE A 229 -17.06 7.51 21.97
C PHE A 229 -15.73 6.95 22.48
N VAL A 230 -14.63 7.68 22.27
CA VAL A 230 -13.30 7.32 22.79
C VAL A 230 -13.31 7.19 24.32
N LYS A 231 -13.93 8.15 25.03
CA LYS A 231 -14.07 8.07 26.50
C LYS A 231 -14.83 6.82 26.96
N GLN A 232 -15.89 6.45 26.25
CA GLN A 232 -16.67 5.25 26.57
C GLN A 232 -15.86 3.97 26.32
N ALA A 233 -15.14 3.90 25.20
CA ALA A 233 -14.24 2.79 24.90
C ALA A 233 -13.19 2.60 26.00
N HIS A 234 -12.50 3.68 26.39
CA HIS A 234 -11.50 3.67 27.44
C HIS A 234 -12.08 3.30 28.81
N ALA A 235 -13.28 3.77 29.14
CA ALA A 235 -13.97 3.39 30.38
C ALA A 235 -14.29 1.89 30.44
N ALA A 236 -14.53 1.25 29.29
CA ALA A 236 -14.68 -0.19 29.17
C ALA A 236 -13.35 -0.95 29.05
N GLY A 237 -12.21 -0.26 28.96
CA GLY A 237 -10.88 -0.84 28.78
C GLY A 237 -10.57 -1.28 27.34
N ALA A 238 -11.32 -0.80 26.35
CA ALA A 238 -11.07 -0.99 24.93
C ALA A 238 -10.19 0.14 24.36
N LEU A 239 -9.49 -0.12 23.25
CA LEU A 239 -8.68 0.88 22.52
C LEU A 239 -9.41 1.40 21.27
N VAL A 240 -9.09 2.61 20.82
CA VAL A 240 -9.69 3.22 19.62
C VAL A 240 -8.65 3.46 18.53
N VAL A 241 -8.94 2.91 17.36
CA VAL A 241 -8.23 3.09 16.10
C VAL A 241 -9.02 4.05 15.22
N VAL A 242 -8.34 5.00 14.59
CA VAL A 242 -8.95 5.90 13.60
C VAL A 242 -8.21 5.79 12.27
N ALA A 243 -8.92 5.37 11.22
CA ALA A 243 -8.47 5.49 9.85
C ALA A 243 -8.71 6.93 9.37
N ALA A 244 -7.65 7.72 9.19
CA ALA A 244 -7.76 9.16 8.94
C ALA A 244 -7.05 9.61 7.66
N ASP A 245 -7.70 10.51 6.90
CA ASP A 245 -7.12 11.08 5.69
C ASP A 245 -6.02 12.09 6.02
N ILE A 246 -4.82 11.87 5.50
CA ILE A 246 -3.63 12.63 5.86
C ILE A 246 -3.69 14.11 5.42
N LEU A 247 -4.39 14.43 4.33
CA LEU A 247 -4.57 15.82 3.87
C LEU A 247 -5.65 16.52 4.70
N ALA A 248 -6.75 15.83 5.03
CA ALA A 248 -7.80 16.36 5.89
C ALA A 248 -7.23 16.78 7.25
N LEU A 249 -6.29 16.01 7.82
CA LEU A 249 -5.63 16.34 9.09
C LEU A 249 -4.81 17.65 9.08
N THR A 250 -4.57 18.28 7.93
CA THR A 250 -3.96 19.62 7.89
C THR A 250 -4.93 20.73 8.35
N LEU A 251 -6.25 20.47 8.25
CA LEU A 251 -7.34 21.34 8.69
C LEU A 251 -8.13 20.77 9.87
N LEU A 252 -8.19 19.45 9.99
CA LEU A 252 -8.96 18.75 11.01
C LEU A 252 -8.14 18.45 12.27
N LYS A 253 -8.80 18.57 13.42
CA LYS A 253 -8.27 18.20 14.73
C LYS A 253 -7.82 16.74 14.68
N PRO A 254 -6.53 16.44 14.88
CA PRO A 254 -6.01 15.11 14.62
C PRO A 254 -6.40 14.09 15.70
N PRO A 255 -6.40 12.78 15.38
CA PRO A 255 -6.88 11.74 16.30
C PRO A 255 -6.18 11.70 17.65
N GLY A 256 -4.89 12.00 17.68
CA GLY A 256 -4.12 12.10 18.92
C GLY A 256 -4.68 13.12 19.91
N GLU A 257 -5.35 14.18 19.45
CA GLU A 257 -5.88 15.26 20.30
C GLU A 257 -7.30 15.02 20.82
N PHE A 258 -8.03 14.04 20.29
CA PHE A 258 -9.32 13.61 20.84
C PHE A 258 -9.25 12.24 21.52
N GLY A 259 -8.03 11.71 21.71
CA GLY A 259 -7.75 10.60 22.61
C GLY A 259 -7.67 9.23 21.92
N ALA A 260 -7.61 9.14 20.60
CA ALA A 260 -7.37 7.86 19.93
C ALA A 260 -6.04 7.23 20.37
N ASP A 261 -5.94 5.91 20.23
CA ASP A 261 -4.78 5.10 20.61
C ASP A 261 -3.90 4.75 19.41
N VAL A 262 -4.51 4.64 18.23
CA VAL A 262 -3.84 4.36 16.95
C VAL A 262 -4.48 5.22 15.86
N ALA A 263 -3.66 5.75 14.95
CA ALA A 263 -4.12 6.29 13.67
C ALA A 263 -3.48 5.53 12.51
N VAL A 264 -4.29 5.21 11.51
CA VAL A 264 -3.86 4.55 10.27
C VAL A 264 -4.45 5.28 9.07
N GLY A 265 -3.93 5.04 7.88
CA GLY A 265 -4.47 5.61 6.65
C GLY A 265 -3.50 5.49 5.50
N ASN A 266 -3.91 5.97 4.32
CA ASN A 266 -3.07 6.00 3.14
C ASN A 266 -2.37 7.38 2.99
N THR A 267 -1.08 7.41 2.60
CA THR A 267 -0.40 8.65 2.20
C THR A 267 -0.40 8.88 0.69
N GLN A 268 -1.20 8.13 -0.08
CA GLN A 268 -1.28 8.20 -1.53
C GLN A 268 -1.42 9.64 -2.05
N ARG A 269 -2.39 10.40 -1.53
CA ARG A 269 -2.67 11.76 -1.99
C ARG A 269 -1.57 12.79 -1.69
N PHE A 270 -0.49 12.39 -1.02
CA PHE A 270 0.75 13.16 -0.94
C PHE A 270 1.69 12.80 -2.10
N GLY A 271 1.23 13.12 -3.31
CA GLY A 271 2.04 13.07 -4.52
C GLY A 271 2.31 11.68 -5.09
N VAL A 272 1.63 10.61 -4.66
CA VAL A 272 1.77 9.27 -5.24
C VAL A 272 0.60 9.01 -6.21
N PRO A 273 0.83 8.58 -7.46
CA PRO A 273 -0.25 8.33 -8.42
C PRO A 273 -1.28 7.29 -7.93
N LEU A 274 -2.50 7.35 -8.46
CA LEU A 274 -3.58 6.39 -8.12
C LEU A 274 -3.19 4.93 -8.39
N GLY A 275 -2.49 4.67 -9.50
CA GLY A 275 -1.87 3.38 -9.80
C GLY A 275 -2.84 2.20 -9.92
N PHE A 276 -4.13 2.46 -10.15
CA PHE A 276 -5.18 1.44 -10.13
C PHE A 276 -5.17 0.58 -8.85
N GLY A 277 -4.79 1.19 -7.71
CA GLY A 277 -4.81 0.56 -6.38
C GLY A 277 -3.49 0.61 -5.64
N GLY A 278 -2.37 0.87 -6.32
CA GLY A 278 -1.07 0.96 -5.67
C GLY A 278 0.12 1.02 -6.63
N PRO A 279 1.35 0.98 -6.09
CA PRO A 279 1.66 0.88 -4.66
C PRO A 279 1.50 2.21 -3.92
N HIS A 280 1.09 2.17 -2.64
CA HIS A 280 1.00 3.35 -1.77
C HIS A 280 1.46 3.04 -0.35
N ALA A 281 2.19 3.95 0.28
CA ALA A 281 2.56 3.78 1.68
C ALA A 281 1.37 4.06 2.60
N ALA A 282 0.92 3.03 3.33
CA ALA A 282 0.04 3.25 4.46
C ALA A 282 0.85 3.68 5.69
N TYR A 283 0.29 4.58 6.49
CA TYR A 283 0.89 4.99 7.74
C TYR A 283 0.28 4.26 8.93
N PHE A 284 1.06 4.11 9.99
CA PHE A 284 0.61 3.59 11.28
C PHE A 284 1.28 4.39 12.39
N ALA A 285 0.48 5.11 13.18
CA ALA A 285 0.92 5.92 14.30
C ALA A 285 0.23 5.48 15.59
N THR A 286 0.93 5.53 16.72
CA THR A 286 0.36 5.13 18.02
C THR A 286 1.08 5.82 19.18
N ARG A 287 0.64 5.56 20.41
CA ARG A 287 1.26 6.06 21.64
C ARG A 287 2.57 5.34 21.93
N ASP A 288 3.54 6.01 22.56
CA ASP A 288 4.86 5.44 22.85
C ASP A 288 4.78 4.13 23.66
N GLN A 289 3.79 4.03 24.57
CA GLN A 289 3.55 2.85 25.38
C GLN A 289 3.28 1.57 24.55
N PHE A 290 2.81 1.70 23.31
CA PHE A 290 2.49 0.58 22.42
C PHE A 290 3.61 0.25 21.42
N LYS A 291 4.76 0.95 21.45
CA LYS A 291 5.86 0.76 20.48
C LYS A 291 6.38 -0.68 20.36
N ARG A 292 6.25 -1.49 21.41
CA ARG A 292 6.65 -2.91 21.40
C ARG A 292 5.71 -3.82 20.61
N HIS A 293 4.50 -3.36 20.33
CA HIS A 293 3.48 -4.05 19.54
C HIS A 293 3.35 -3.49 18.11
N MET A 294 4.07 -2.41 17.79
CA MET A 294 4.00 -1.78 16.48
C MET A 294 4.41 -2.75 15.35
N PRO A 295 3.64 -2.83 14.26
CA PRO A 295 3.98 -3.64 13.09
C PRO A 295 5.03 -2.95 12.23
N GLY A 296 5.80 -3.76 11.50
CA GLY A 296 6.76 -3.27 10.52
C GLY A 296 7.97 -2.53 11.09
N ARG A 297 8.71 -1.92 10.17
CA ARG A 297 10.00 -1.26 10.43
C ARG A 297 9.80 0.07 11.12
N LEU A 298 10.81 0.49 11.87
CA LEU A 298 10.85 1.79 12.54
C LEU A 298 12.28 2.32 12.42
N VAL A 299 12.46 3.53 11.90
CA VAL A 299 13.74 4.23 11.91
C VAL A 299 13.91 4.94 13.25
N GLY A 300 15.08 4.81 13.85
CA GLY A 300 15.47 5.51 15.07
C GLY A 300 16.78 6.26 14.90
N VAL A 301 16.92 7.36 15.63
CA VAL A 301 18.17 8.11 15.77
C VAL A 301 19.07 7.39 16.77
N SER A 302 20.33 7.23 16.41
CA SER A 302 21.41 6.62 17.19
C SER A 302 22.67 7.47 17.03
N HIS A 303 23.80 6.99 17.54
CA HIS A 303 25.12 7.56 17.29
C HIS A 303 26.03 6.52 16.64
N ASP A 304 26.98 6.98 15.83
CA ASP A 304 28.06 6.14 15.29
C ASP A 304 29.24 6.03 16.27
N ALA A 305 30.33 5.37 15.84
CA ALA A 305 31.53 5.16 16.65
C ALA A 305 32.28 6.47 17.03
N GLU A 306 32.04 7.56 16.30
CA GLU A 306 32.61 8.90 16.57
C GLU A 306 31.65 9.78 17.39
N GLY A 307 30.47 9.25 17.77
CA GLY A 307 29.45 9.99 18.51
C GLY A 307 28.59 10.92 17.64
N ARG A 308 28.66 10.81 16.31
CA ARG A 308 27.84 11.62 15.40
C ARG A 308 26.43 11.02 15.31
N PRO A 309 25.36 11.84 15.21
CA PRO A 309 24.01 11.33 14.97
C PRO A 309 23.95 10.51 13.67
N ALA A 310 23.36 9.32 13.75
CA ALA A 310 23.16 8.41 12.62
C ALA A 310 21.81 7.70 12.73
N TYR A 311 21.24 7.31 11.61
CA TYR A 311 19.94 6.64 11.56
C TYR A 311 20.11 5.13 11.41
N ARG A 312 19.18 4.34 11.95
CA ARG A 312 19.13 2.88 11.75
C ARG A 312 17.73 2.34 11.97
N LEU A 313 17.48 1.12 11.53
CA LEU A 313 16.28 0.38 11.96
C LEU A 313 16.36 0.08 13.47
N ALA A 314 15.29 0.40 14.19
CA ALA A 314 15.17 0.34 15.64
C ALA A 314 14.13 -0.71 16.07
N LEU A 315 14.34 -1.28 17.26
CA LEU A 315 13.44 -2.29 17.86
C LEU A 315 13.16 -3.48 16.91
N GLN A 316 14.17 -3.90 16.14
CA GLN A 316 14.04 -4.95 15.11
C GLN A 316 13.60 -6.32 15.68
N THR A 317 13.76 -6.53 16.99
CA THR A 317 13.29 -7.76 17.66
C THR A 317 11.77 -7.93 17.61
N ARG A 318 10.99 -6.96 17.14
CA ARG A 318 9.56 -7.10 16.83
C ARG A 318 9.29 -7.84 15.53
N GLU A 319 10.23 -7.79 14.58
CA GLU A 319 10.05 -8.20 13.19
C GLU A 319 10.26 -9.71 12.98
N GLN A 320 9.64 -10.22 11.91
CA GLN A 320 9.60 -11.65 11.55
C GLN A 320 10.98 -12.32 11.45
N HIS A 321 12.02 -11.59 11.02
CA HIS A 321 13.34 -12.17 10.80
C HIS A 321 14.08 -12.52 12.09
N ILE A 322 13.63 -11.98 13.24
CA ILE A 322 14.13 -12.34 14.58
C ILE A 322 13.10 -13.16 15.34
N ARG A 323 11.84 -12.73 15.36
CA ARG A 323 10.82 -13.33 16.23
C ARG A 323 9.92 -14.38 15.59
N ARG A 324 9.96 -14.56 14.27
CA ARG A 324 9.22 -15.61 13.55
C ARG A 324 7.73 -15.61 13.92
N ASP A 325 7.19 -16.72 14.43
CA ASP A 325 5.81 -16.90 14.91
C ASP A 325 5.38 -15.91 16.00
N LYS A 326 6.34 -15.31 16.73
CA LYS A 326 6.09 -14.35 17.83
C LYS A 326 6.29 -12.89 17.41
N ALA A 327 6.46 -12.64 16.12
CA ALA A 327 6.59 -11.29 15.59
C ALA A 327 5.27 -10.52 15.74
N THR A 328 5.33 -9.19 15.67
CA THR A 328 4.12 -8.35 15.75
C THR A 328 3.27 -8.43 14.49
N SER A 329 3.87 -8.83 13.36
CA SER A 329 3.23 -8.99 12.04
C SER A 329 4.12 -9.87 11.15
N ASN A 330 3.55 -10.43 10.08
CA ASN A 330 4.30 -11.12 9.03
C ASN A 330 4.95 -10.18 8.00
N ILE A 331 4.73 -8.87 8.08
CA ILE A 331 5.26 -7.91 7.09
C ILE A 331 6.79 -7.95 7.01
N CYS A 332 7.33 -7.89 5.78
CA CYS A 332 8.77 -7.88 5.51
C CYS A 332 9.15 -6.81 4.49
N THR A 333 8.69 -6.98 3.25
CA THR A 333 8.62 -5.89 2.26
C THR A 333 7.46 -4.99 2.64
N ALA A 334 7.67 -3.68 2.53
CA ALA A 334 6.67 -2.64 2.73
C ALA A 334 6.86 -1.59 1.62
N GLU A 335 6.32 -0.39 1.80
CA GLU A 335 6.19 0.60 0.72
C GLU A 335 7.19 1.76 0.85
N VAL A 336 8.47 1.43 1.05
CA VAL A 336 9.53 2.40 1.36
C VAL A 336 9.65 3.50 0.30
N LEU A 337 9.69 3.16 -0.99
CA LEU A 337 9.84 4.15 -2.05
C LEU A 337 8.67 5.16 -2.06
N LEU A 338 7.46 4.69 -1.76
CA LEU A 338 6.25 5.50 -1.75
C LEU A 338 6.18 6.36 -0.48
N ALA A 339 6.66 5.84 0.65
CA ALA A 339 6.85 6.61 1.87
C ALA A 339 7.90 7.72 1.67
N VAL A 340 8.97 7.45 0.92
CA VAL A 340 9.94 8.47 0.51
C VAL A 340 9.24 9.55 -0.33
N ILE A 341 8.48 9.19 -1.37
CA ILE A 341 7.74 10.16 -2.21
C ILE A 341 6.81 11.02 -1.36
N ALA A 342 6.00 10.42 -0.48
CA ALA A 342 5.08 11.16 0.39
C ALA A 342 5.81 12.08 1.38
N SER A 343 6.94 11.65 1.96
CA SER A 343 7.76 12.51 2.82
C SER A 343 8.36 13.69 2.05
N MET A 344 8.76 13.47 0.80
CA MET A 344 9.35 14.50 -0.05
C MET A 344 8.30 15.48 -0.55
N TYR A 345 7.06 15.03 -0.76
CA TYR A 345 5.91 15.89 -1.02
C TYR A 345 5.69 16.85 0.15
N ALA A 346 5.68 16.33 1.39
CA ALA A 346 5.57 17.14 2.59
C ALA A 346 6.77 18.09 2.81
N VAL A 347 7.99 17.66 2.51
CA VAL A 347 9.19 18.51 2.56
C VAL A 347 9.09 19.66 1.55
N TYR A 348 8.60 19.38 0.34
CA TYR A 348 8.54 20.36 -0.74
C TYR A 348 7.44 21.40 -0.55
N HIS A 349 6.28 21.00 -0.01
CA HIS A 349 5.17 21.90 0.24
C HIS A 349 5.23 22.59 1.61
N GLY A 350 5.83 21.94 2.60
CA GLY A 350 5.84 22.38 3.99
C GLY A 350 4.42 22.50 4.60
N PRO A 351 4.31 22.95 5.85
CA PRO A 351 3.01 23.05 6.52
C PRO A 351 2.04 24.03 5.82
N LYS A 352 2.57 25.12 5.26
CA LYS A 352 1.76 26.14 4.58
C LYS A 352 1.21 25.66 3.24
N GLY A 353 2.04 25.00 2.43
CA GLY A 353 1.62 24.47 1.14
C GLY A 353 0.58 23.37 1.31
N LEU A 354 0.80 22.43 2.23
CA LEU A 354 -0.16 21.36 2.52
C LEU A 354 -1.51 21.92 2.99
N ARG A 355 -1.49 22.92 3.89
CA ARG A 355 -2.71 23.61 4.32
C ARG A 355 -3.42 24.32 3.15
N ALA A 356 -2.68 25.03 2.30
CA ALA A 356 -3.25 25.73 1.14
C ALA A 356 -3.90 24.76 0.14
N ILE A 357 -3.29 23.59 -0.07
CA ILE A 357 -3.86 22.51 -0.89
C ILE A 357 -5.19 22.04 -0.28
N ALA A 358 -5.20 21.73 1.01
CA ALA A 358 -6.40 21.27 1.70
C ALA A 358 -7.51 22.34 1.73
N GLU A 359 -7.18 23.61 1.99
CA GLU A 359 -8.12 24.73 1.95
C GLU A 359 -8.74 24.90 0.56
N ARG A 360 -7.93 24.76 -0.50
CA ARG A 360 -8.42 24.82 -1.88
C ARG A 360 -9.39 23.68 -2.20
N VAL A 361 -9.03 22.44 -1.84
CA VAL A 361 -9.90 21.26 -2.03
C VAL A 361 -11.21 21.45 -1.28
N HIS A 362 -11.14 21.85 0.00
CA HIS A 362 -12.32 22.09 0.82
C HIS A 362 -13.21 23.21 0.28
N LYS A 363 -12.61 24.33 -0.18
CA LYS A 363 -13.32 25.45 -0.80
C LYS A 363 -14.09 25.00 -2.04
N LEU A 364 -13.45 24.28 -2.96
CA LEU A 364 -14.10 23.78 -4.18
C LEU A 364 -15.23 22.81 -3.84
N THR A 365 -15.05 21.95 -2.84
CA THR A 365 -16.07 21.01 -2.36
C THR A 365 -17.28 21.76 -1.80
N SER A 366 -17.03 22.83 -1.05
CA SER A 366 -18.08 23.68 -0.47
C SER A 366 -18.84 24.46 -1.55
N GLN A 367 -18.14 24.95 -2.58
CA GLN A 367 -18.76 25.56 -3.76
C GLN A 367 -19.63 24.57 -4.55
N LEU A 368 -19.15 23.33 -4.75
CA LEU A 368 -19.98 22.27 -5.33
C LEU A 368 -21.23 22.03 -4.48
N ALA A 369 -21.08 21.92 -3.16
CA ALA A 369 -22.20 21.67 -2.26
C ALA A 369 -23.28 22.76 -2.34
N ASP A 370 -22.86 24.02 -2.31
CA ASP A 370 -23.79 25.16 -2.43
C ASP A 370 -24.41 25.22 -3.83
N GLY A 371 -23.63 24.93 -4.88
CA GLY A 371 -24.09 24.80 -6.25
C GLY A 371 -25.18 23.72 -6.41
N LEU A 372 -24.96 22.52 -5.87
CA LEU A 372 -25.92 21.42 -5.91
C LEU A 372 -27.19 21.73 -5.10
N ARG A 373 -27.06 22.37 -3.93
CA ARG A 373 -28.22 22.85 -3.15
C ARG A 373 -29.06 23.87 -3.92
N ALA A 374 -28.41 24.77 -4.67
CA ALA A 374 -29.10 25.72 -5.54
C ALA A 374 -29.87 25.04 -6.69
N LEU A 375 -29.53 23.79 -7.04
CA LEU A 375 -30.28 22.94 -7.97
C LEU A 375 -31.41 22.15 -7.30
N GLY A 376 -31.61 22.31 -6.00
CA GLY A 376 -32.58 21.54 -5.23
C GLY A 376 -32.09 20.14 -4.83
N CYS A 377 -30.79 19.84 -5.00
CA CYS A 377 -30.24 18.58 -4.50
C CYS A 377 -30.15 18.61 -2.97
N THR A 378 -30.39 17.48 -2.33
CA THR A 378 -30.23 17.32 -0.88
C THR A 378 -28.84 16.75 -0.59
N ILE A 379 -28.06 17.45 0.23
CA ILE A 379 -26.75 16.98 0.70
C ILE A 379 -26.93 16.49 2.13
N THR A 380 -26.51 15.25 2.39
CA THR A 380 -26.79 14.55 3.65
C THR A 380 -26.07 15.20 4.83
N HIS A 381 -24.82 15.61 4.62
CA HIS A 381 -23.95 16.14 5.67
C HIS A 381 -23.74 17.65 5.52
N GLU A 382 -23.94 18.39 6.60
CA GLU A 382 -23.55 19.81 6.65
C GLU A 382 -22.04 20.00 6.76
N ASN A 383 -21.36 19.03 7.37
CA ASN A 383 -19.93 19.09 7.69
C ASN A 383 -19.16 18.02 6.92
N PHE A 384 -18.17 18.44 6.16
CA PHE A 384 -17.33 17.57 5.33
C PHE A 384 -15.99 18.23 5.02
N PHE A 385 -15.00 17.43 4.60
CA PHE A 385 -13.73 17.94 4.10
C PHE A 385 -13.78 18.11 2.58
N ASP A 386 -13.70 17.01 1.84
CA ASP A 386 -13.59 16.97 0.38
C ASP A 386 -14.67 16.10 -0.29
N THR A 387 -15.51 15.45 0.50
CA THR A 387 -16.45 14.44 0.04
C THR A 387 -17.87 14.82 0.44
N VAL A 388 -18.80 14.80 -0.52
CA VAL A 388 -20.22 15.05 -0.28
C VAL A 388 -21.07 13.86 -0.70
N ARG A 389 -22.06 13.54 0.13
CA ARG A 389 -23.13 12.60 -0.17
C ARG A 389 -24.35 13.36 -0.66
N VAL A 390 -24.80 13.06 -1.87
CA VAL A 390 -25.95 13.70 -2.52
C VAL A 390 -27.07 12.68 -2.67
N GLU A 391 -28.23 12.99 -2.11
CA GLU A 391 -29.44 12.17 -2.26
C GLU A 391 -30.07 12.40 -3.63
N VAL A 392 -30.44 11.30 -4.30
CA VAL A 392 -30.93 11.27 -5.67
C VAL A 392 -32.11 10.29 -5.80
N GLU A 393 -32.88 10.41 -6.88
CA GLU A 393 -33.95 9.44 -7.17
C GLU A 393 -33.40 8.08 -7.57
N SER A 394 -32.37 8.07 -8.42
CA SER A 394 -31.64 6.88 -8.86
C SER A 394 -30.17 7.20 -9.06
N SER A 395 -29.30 6.52 -8.30
CA SER A 395 -27.85 6.62 -8.46
C SER A 395 -27.38 6.12 -9.82
N GLU A 396 -28.02 5.08 -10.37
CA GLU A 396 -27.71 4.50 -11.67
C GLU A 396 -27.86 5.54 -12.81
N VAL A 397 -28.94 6.32 -12.80
CA VAL A 397 -29.18 7.38 -13.81
C VAL A 397 -28.09 8.46 -13.74
N ILE A 398 -27.72 8.89 -12.54
CA ILE A 398 -26.68 9.90 -12.35
C ILE A 398 -25.30 9.37 -12.77
N LEU A 399 -25.00 8.11 -12.47
CA LEU A 399 -23.76 7.46 -12.91
C LEU A 399 -23.72 7.31 -14.44
N GLU A 400 -24.84 7.00 -15.09
CA GLU A 400 -24.91 6.95 -16.56
C GLU A 400 -24.63 8.34 -17.17
N HIS A 401 -25.19 9.41 -16.59
CA HIS A 401 -24.90 10.77 -17.01
C HIS A 401 -23.43 11.15 -16.81
N ALA A 402 -22.85 10.78 -15.66
CA ALA A 402 -21.44 11.02 -15.37
C ALA A 402 -20.52 10.27 -16.35
N ALA A 403 -20.83 8.99 -16.64
CA ALA A 403 -20.07 8.18 -17.58
C ALA A 403 -20.09 8.77 -19.01
N LYS A 404 -21.24 9.30 -19.47
CA LYS A 404 -21.35 10.02 -20.76
C LYS A 404 -20.49 11.28 -20.81
N ALA A 405 -20.19 11.86 -19.65
CA ALA A 405 -19.34 13.04 -19.48
C ALA A 405 -17.87 12.68 -19.16
N SER A 406 -17.46 11.40 -19.29
CA SER A 406 -16.12 10.89 -18.94
C SER A 406 -15.74 11.17 -17.49
N CYS A 407 -16.70 11.02 -16.58
CA CYS A 407 -16.57 11.26 -15.15
C CYS A 407 -17.07 10.03 -14.36
N ASN A 408 -16.40 9.70 -13.25
CA ASN A 408 -16.83 8.65 -12.33
C ASN A 408 -17.24 9.22 -10.98
N LEU A 409 -18.42 8.84 -10.50
CA LEU A 409 -18.90 9.09 -9.14
C LEU A 409 -19.06 7.76 -8.40
N ARG A 410 -19.28 7.82 -7.09
CA ARG A 410 -19.50 6.61 -6.28
C ARG A 410 -20.98 6.40 -6.00
N ALA A 411 -21.52 5.22 -6.29
CA ALA A 411 -22.82 4.84 -5.72
C ALA A 411 -22.69 4.61 -4.21
N LEU A 412 -23.55 5.26 -3.42
CA LEU A 412 -23.73 5.03 -1.99
C LEU A 412 -25.11 4.39 -1.74
N GLY A 413 -25.38 3.31 -2.49
CA GLY A 413 -26.69 2.67 -2.56
C GLY A 413 -27.56 3.18 -3.73
N PRO A 414 -28.83 2.75 -3.82
CA PRO A 414 -29.69 3.03 -4.97
C PRO A 414 -30.12 4.51 -5.08
N ARG A 415 -30.06 5.26 -3.98
CA ARG A 415 -30.62 6.62 -3.87
C ARG A 415 -29.62 7.69 -3.42
N ALA A 416 -28.33 7.37 -3.41
CA ALA A 416 -27.30 8.35 -3.08
C ALA A 416 -26.05 8.16 -3.93
N VAL A 417 -25.37 9.26 -4.20
CA VAL A 417 -24.05 9.28 -4.84
C VAL A 417 -23.06 10.08 -3.99
N GLY A 418 -21.83 9.57 -3.91
CA GLY A 418 -20.69 10.24 -3.31
C GLY A 418 -19.86 10.95 -4.38
N ILE A 419 -19.39 12.14 -4.04
CA ILE A 419 -18.48 12.94 -4.86
C ILE A 419 -17.32 13.38 -3.98
N SER A 420 -16.11 12.93 -4.31
CA SER A 420 -14.87 13.29 -3.60
C SER A 420 -13.98 14.15 -4.48
N PHE A 421 -13.66 15.35 -4.02
CA PHE A 421 -12.71 16.25 -4.66
C PHE A 421 -11.28 16.03 -4.17
N ASP A 422 -10.35 16.51 -4.97
CA ASP A 422 -8.93 16.30 -4.76
C ASP A 422 -8.09 17.46 -5.29
N GLU A 423 -6.77 17.36 -5.13
CA GLU A 423 -5.82 18.42 -5.49
C GLU A 423 -5.93 18.85 -6.95
N THR A 424 -6.32 17.94 -7.84
CA THR A 424 -6.41 18.17 -9.28
C THR A 424 -7.70 18.86 -9.71
N THR A 425 -8.67 19.00 -8.79
CA THR A 425 -9.99 19.57 -9.09
C THR A 425 -9.88 21.03 -9.49
N THR A 426 -10.71 21.45 -10.44
CA THR A 426 -10.78 22.80 -11.01
C THR A 426 -12.21 23.35 -10.94
N PRO A 427 -12.43 24.67 -11.09
CA PRO A 427 -13.78 25.23 -11.19
C PRO A 427 -14.62 24.61 -12.32
N GLY A 428 -14.00 24.24 -13.45
CA GLY A 428 -14.69 23.55 -14.55
C GLY A 428 -15.25 22.17 -14.16
N ASP A 429 -14.64 21.48 -13.20
CA ASP A 429 -15.18 20.22 -12.67
C ASP A 429 -16.50 20.46 -11.90
N ILE A 430 -16.66 21.61 -11.24
CA ILE A 430 -17.91 21.99 -10.56
C ILE A 430 -19.01 22.20 -11.60
N GLU A 431 -18.73 22.94 -12.67
CA GLU A 431 -19.68 23.19 -13.76
C GLU A 431 -20.12 21.88 -14.43
N LEU A 432 -19.16 20.99 -14.69
CA LEU A 432 -19.39 19.65 -15.22
C LEU A 432 -20.36 18.87 -14.34
N LEU A 433 -20.07 18.79 -13.03
CA LEU A 433 -20.93 18.08 -12.09
C LEU A 433 -22.30 18.70 -11.96
N MET A 434 -22.41 20.02 -11.84
CA MET A 434 -23.70 20.69 -11.82
C MET A 434 -24.52 20.41 -13.09
N SER A 435 -23.89 20.29 -14.27
CA SER A 435 -24.58 19.92 -15.51
C SER A 435 -25.15 18.49 -15.48
N ILE A 436 -24.40 17.54 -14.91
CA ILE A 436 -24.82 16.13 -14.74
C ILE A 436 -26.11 16.06 -13.91
N PHE A 437 -26.20 16.82 -12.82
CA PHE A 437 -27.38 16.85 -11.94
C PHE A 437 -28.56 17.65 -12.51
N ARG A 438 -28.36 18.54 -13.50
CA ARG A 438 -29.44 19.27 -14.19
C ARG A 438 -30.11 18.48 -15.33
N GLY A 439 -29.45 17.46 -15.87
CA GLY A 439 -29.95 16.70 -17.02
C GLY A 439 -29.97 17.45 -18.36
N THR A 440 -29.24 18.56 -18.51
CA THR A 440 -29.09 19.31 -19.77
C THR A 440 -27.62 19.64 -20.08
N PRO A 441 -27.20 19.71 -21.36
CA PRO A 441 -25.86 20.18 -21.72
C PRO A 441 -25.68 21.64 -21.29
N VAL A 442 -24.58 21.88 -20.60
CA VAL A 442 -24.03 23.14 -20.06
C VAL A 442 -24.69 24.43 -20.60
N ARG A 443 -25.27 25.22 -19.70
CA ARG A 443 -25.42 26.67 -19.91
C ARG A 443 -24.10 27.30 -19.46
N ASP A 444 -23.59 28.28 -20.19
CA ASP A 444 -22.57 29.20 -19.67
C ASP A 444 -23.08 29.70 -18.31
N LEU A 445 -22.49 29.20 -17.22
CA LEU A 445 -22.45 29.93 -15.97
C LEU A 445 -21.60 31.13 -16.29
N ALA A 446 -22.21 32.16 -16.90
CA ALA A 446 -21.58 33.44 -17.08
C ALA A 446 -21.24 33.94 -15.68
N ASP A 447 -20.02 33.68 -15.24
CA ASP A 447 -19.37 34.14 -14.02
C ASP A 447 -20.36 34.44 -12.89
N ALA A 448 -21.21 33.47 -12.55
CA ALA A 448 -21.91 33.55 -11.29
C ALA A 448 -20.82 33.27 -10.26
N ASP A 449 -20.21 34.35 -9.77
CA ASP A 449 -19.22 34.35 -8.70
C ASP A 449 -19.79 33.48 -7.58
N LEU A 450 -19.39 32.20 -7.57
CA LEU A 450 -19.64 31.26 -6.49
C LEU A 450 -18.79 31.83 -5.38
N GLY A 451 -19.34 32.82 -4.69
CA GLY A 451 -18.64 33.65 -3.72
C GLY A 451 -17.97 32.81 -2.66
N GLU A 452 -17.35 33.45 -1.67
CA GLU A 452 -16.64 32.72 -0.63
C GLU A 452 -17.62 31.78 0.14
N PRO A 453 -17.51 30.44 -0.03
CA PRO A 453 -18.43 29.52 0.63
C PRO A 453 -18.12 29.49 2.12
N PRO A 454 -19.12 29.19 2.98
CA PRO A 454 -18.87 29.02 4.40
C PRO A 454 -17.94 27.83 4.65
N LEU A 455 -17.12 27.92 5.69
CA LEU A 455 -16.31 26.80 6.17
C LEU A 455 -17.22 25.68 6.66
N ARG A 456 -17.18 24.51 6.02
CA ARG A 456 -18.00 23.33 6.35
C ARG A 456 -17.28 22.37 7.32
N ILE A 457 -16.37 22.91 8.12
CA ILE A 457 -15.68 22.18 9.19
C ILE A 457 -16.18 22.73 10.54
N PRO A 458 -16.75 21.89 11.41
CA PRO A 458 -17.33 22.34 12.67
C PRO A 458 -16.24 22.69 13.68
N GLN A 459 -16.57 23.57 14.64
CA GLN A 459 -15.59 24.10 15.60
C GLN A 459 -14.83 23.03 16.40
N PHE A 460 -15.47 21.91 16.75
CA PHE A 460 -14.82 20.81 17.49
C PHE A 460 -13.75 20.10 16.65
N ALA A 461 -13.88 20.15 15.33
CA ALA A 461 -13.02 19.48 14.36
C ALA A 461 -11.95 20.41 13.79
N LEU A 462 -11.93 21.72 14.10
CA LEU A 462 -10.90 22.61 13.57
C LEU A 462 -9.55 22.35 14.23
N ARG A 463 -8.52 22.15 13.40
CA ARG A 463 -7.14 22.04 13.85
C ARG A 463 -6.63 23.38 14.35
N THR A 464 -6.11 23.40 15.58
CA THR A 464 -5.42 24.56 16.14
C THR A 464 -3.92 24.29 16.37
N SER A 465 -3.51 23.02 16.42
CA SER A 465 -2.12 22.62 16.59
C SER A 465 -1.28 22.89 15.34
N GLN A 466 -0.01 23.19 15.58
CA GLN A 466 1.01 23.26 14.53
C GLN A 466 1.44 21.85 14.10
N PHE A 467 2.01 21.76 12.90
CA PHE A 467 2.60 20.53 12.35
C PHE A 467 3.75 20.88 11.42
N LEU A 468 4.61 19.90 11.14
CA LEU A 468 5.77 20.03 10.26
C LEU A 468 6.66 21.21 10.67
N THR A 469 6.87 21.39 11.98
CA THR A 469 7.66 22.51 12.53
C THR A 469 9.16 22.26 12.46
N HIS A 470 9.57 21.00 12.25
CA HIS A 470 10.98 20.66 12.05
C HIS A 470 11.55 21.41 10.83
N PRO A 471 12.78 21.94 10.88
CA PRO A 471 13.36 22.73 9.80
C PRO A 471 13.34 22.03 8.43
N ILE A 472 13.43 20.71 8.40
CA ILE A 472 13.45 19.93 7.14
C ILE A 472 12.23 20.20 6.25
N PHE A 473 11.07 20.53 6.83
CA PHE A 473 9.84 20.84 6.10
C PHE A 473 9.69 22.33 5.75
N ASN A 474 10.74 23.14 5.98
CA ASN A 474 10.70 24.59 5.86
C ASN A 474 11.99 25.16 5.23
N THR A 475 12.84 24.32 4.63
CA THR A 475 14.15 24.71 4.06
C THR A 475 14.35 24.31 2.60
N HIS A 476 13.34 23.69 1.98
CA HIS A 476 13.46 23.06 0.66
C HIS A 476 12.30 23.46 -0.28
N ASP A 477 11.86 24.71 -0.16
CA ASP A 477 10.65 25.24 -0.80
C ASP A 477 10.85 25.53 -2.30
N THR A 478 12.09 25.64 -2.78
CA THR A 478 12.39 25.82 -4.21
C THR A 478 12.80 24.50 -4.87
N GLU A 479 12.49 24.36 -6.16
CA GLU A 479 12.86 23.17 -6.94
C GLU A 479 14.38 22.90 -6.92
N THR A 480 15.21 23.95 -6.90
CA THR A 480 16.68 23.80 -6.83
C THR A 480 17.15 23.27 -5.47
N GLU A 481 16.55 23.75 -4.37
CA GLU A 481 16.86 23.23 -3.03
C GLU A 481 16.41 21.77 -2.89
N MET A 482 15.22 21.46 -3.38
CA MET A 482 14.68 20.09 -3.40
C MET A 482 15.58 19.14 -4.19
N LEU A 483 15.98 19.54 -5.41
CA LEU A 483 16.89 18.76 -6.25
C LEU A 483 18.21 18.45 -5.52
N ARG A 484 18.79 19.46 -4.86
CA ARG A 484 20.04 19.29 -4.08
C ARG A 484 19.83 18.40 -2.86
N TYR A 485 18.69 18.52 -2.18
CA TYR A 485 18.36 17.68 -1.03
C TYR A 485 18.22 16.21 -1.44
N LEU A 486 17.43 15.93 -2.49
CA LEU A 486 17.27 14.60 -3.05
C LEU A 486 18.61 14.00 -3.46
N LYS A 487 19.45 14.75 -4.18
CA LYS A 487 20.76 14.24 -4.62
C LYS A 487 21.70 13.99 -3.45
N LYS A 488 21.65 14.83 -2.41
CA LYS A 488 22.44 14.64 -1.18
C LYS A 488 22.07 13.33 -0.48
N LEU A 489 20.78 13.04 -0.34
CA LEU A 489 20.33 11.78 0.25
C LEU A 489 20.72 10.58 -0.62
N GLU A 490 20.44 10.64 -1.93
CA GLU A 490 20.82 9.59 -2.88
C GLU A 490 22.32 9.25 -2.79
N SER A 491 23.19 10.26 -2.67
CA SER A 491 24.65 10.07 -2.60
C SER A 491 25.15 9.36 -1.33
N ARG A 492 24.30 9.20 -0.31
CA ARG A 492 24.60 8.49 0.94
C ARG A 492 24.19 7.02 0.91
N ASP A 493 23.60 6.58 -0.21
CA ASP A 493 23.04 5.26 -0.36
C ASP A 493 23.79 4.45 -1.42
N LEU A 494 24.17 3.22 -1.08
CA LEU A 494 24.66 2.27 -2.07
C LEU A 494 23.47 1.57 -2.74
N SER A 495 23.41 1.67 -4.06
CA SER A 495 22.36 1.08 -4.92
C SER A 495 22.98 0.28 -6.09
N LEU A 496 22.15 -0.36 -6.93
CA LEU A 496 22.65 -1.15 -8.07
C LEU A 496 23.30 -0.29 -9.16
N THR A 497 23.15 1.04 -9.10
CA THR A 497 23.88 1.96 -9.98
C THR A 497 25.37 2.04 -9.65
N THR A 498 25.77 1.53 -8.48
CA THR A 498 27.16 1.58 -7.97
C THR A 498 27.85 0.24 -8.08
N SER A 499 27.25 -0.83 -7.54
CA SER A 499 27.84 -2.17 -7.53
C SER A 499 26.79 -3.26 -7.37
N MET A 500 27.21 -4.52 -7.53
CA MET A 500 26.41 -5.67 -7.09
C MET A 500 26.07 -5.55 -5.59
N ILE A 501 24.83 -5.86 -5.24
CA ILE A 501 24.36 -6.00 -3.86
C ILE A 501 23.94 -7.46 -3.67
N PRO A 502 24.86 -8.38 -3.28
CA PRO A 502 24.62 -9.83 -3.33
C PRO A 502 23.84 -10.33 -2.10
N LEU A 503 22.65 -9.77 -1.86
CA LEU A 503 21.77 -10.18 -0.76
C LEU A 503 21.10 -11.52 -1.10
N GLY A 504 21.48 -12.56 -0.36
CA GLY A 504 20.78 -13.84 -0.39
C GLY A 504 19.28 -13.67 -0.12
N SER A 505 18.47 -14.50 -0.76
CA SER A 505 16.99 -14.46 -0.69
C SER A 505 16.32 -13.19 -1.24
N CYS A 506 17.07 -12.21 -1.79
CA CYS A 506 16.51 -10.95 -2.31
C CYS A 506 16.54 -10.84 -3.84
N THR A 507 17.35 -11.65 -4.53
CA THR A 507 17.44 -11.67 -6.01
C THR A 507 17.62 -10.27 -6.61
N MET A 508 18.67 -9.56 -6.17
CA MET A 508 19.03 -8.21 -6.63
C MET A 508 19.53 -8.21 -8.09
N LYS A 509 18.59 -8.39 -9.02
CA LYS A 509 18.80 -8.41 -10.48
C LYS A 509 18.64 -7.01 -11.09
N LEU A 510 18.84 -6.91 -12.40
CA LEU A 510 18.53 -5.71 -13.16
C LEU A 510 17.03 -5.35 -13.04
N ASN A 511 16.76 -4.07 -12.74
CA ASN A 511 15.47 -3.42 -12.98
C ASN A 511 15.63 -2.59 -14.27
N ALA A 512 15.24 -3.14 -15.41
CA ALA A 512 15.57 -2.53 -16.68
C ALA A 512 14.75 -1.26 -16.93
N THR A 513 15.34 -0.25 -17.56
CA THR A 513 14.64 1.01 -17.81
C THR A 513 13.37 0.81 -18.67
N ALA A 514 13.41 -0.11 -19.63
CA ALA A 514 12.26 -0.49 -20.44
C ALA A 514 11.10 -1.07 -19.60
N GLU A 515 11.41 -1.83 -18.54
CA GLU A 515 10.41 -2.37 -17.59
C GLU A 515 9.82 -1.26 -16.71
N MET A 516 10.60 -0.21 -16.43
CA MET A 516 10.21 0.87 -15.51
C MET A 516 9.44 2.03 -16.18
N PHE A 517 9.62 2.31 -17.47
CA PHE A 517 8.90 3.41 -18.14
C PHE A 517 7.35 3.35 -18.01
N PRO A 518 6.69 2.18 -18.14
CA PRO A 518 5.24 2.12 -18.13
C PRO A 518 4.58 2.56 -16.82
N ILE A 519 5.28 2.47 -15.69
CA ILE A 519 4.69 2.77 -14.37
C ILE A 519 4.28 4.24 -14.22
N SER A 520 4.86 5.15 -15.01
CA SER A 520 4.53 6.57 -15.00
C SER A 520 3.62 6.99 -16.17
N TRP A 521 3.24 6.08 -17.06
CA TRP A 521 2.28 6.36 -18.12
C TRP A 521 0.92 6.70 -17.52
N PRO A 522 0.27 7.82 -17.92
CA PRO A 522 -1.04 8.18 -17.37
C PRO A 522 -2.10 7.07 -17.52
N GLU A 523 -2.04 6.31 -18.61
CA GLU A 523 -2.96 5.20 -18.88
C GLU A 523 -2.78 4.00 -17.91
N ILE A 524 -1.73 4.01 -17.09
CA ILE A 524 -1.46 3.06 -16.01
C ILE A 524 -1.60 3.77 -14.65
N SER A 525 -0.91 4.88 -14.48
CA SER A 525 -0.74 5.55 -13.17
C SER A 525 -1.94 6.39 -12.72
N LYS A 526 -2.84 6.80 -13.61
CA LYS A 526 -3.96 7.73 -13.31
C LYS A 526 -5.33 7.08 -13.19
N LEU A 527 -5.42 5.74 -13.28
CA LEU A 527 -6.70 5.05 -13.11
C LEU A 527 -7.04 4.90 -11.62
N HIS A 528 -8.28 5.22 -11.27
CA HIS A 528 -8.82 4.95 -9.95
C HIS A 528 -9.09 3.43 -9.79
N PRO A 529 -8.74 2.79 -8.67
CA PRO A 529 -8.90 1.33 -8.50
C PRO A 529 -10.35 0.83 -8.66
N PHE A 530 -11.31 1.66 -8.31
CA PHE A 530 -12.74 1.36 -8.45
C PHE A 530 -13.39 1.97 -9.70
N ALA A 531 -12.59 2.33 -10.71
CA ALA A 531 -13.12 2.77 -11.99
C ALA A 531 -13.97 1.65 -12.65
N PRO A 532 -15.03 1.99 -13.40
CA PRO A 532 -15.83 1.02 -14.13
C PRO A 532 -15.00 0.11 -15.05
N VAL A 533 -15.39 -1.16 -15.16
CA VAL A 533 -14.63 -2.20 -15.89
C VAL A 533 -14.42 -1.85 -17.37
N ASP A 534 -15.34 -1.09 -17.99
CA ASP A 534 -15.21 -0.67 -19.39
C ASP A 534 -14.13 0.41 -19.61
N GLN A 535 -13.54 0.94 -18.52
CA GLN A 535 -12.44 1.90 -18.53
C GLN A 535 -11.09 1.24 -18.27
N THR A 536 -11.07 -0.03 -17.84
CA THR A 536 -9.86 -0.72 -17.35
C THR A 536 -9.43 -1.87 -18.27
N ALA A 537 -9.89 -1.88 -19.52
CA ALA A 537 -9.66 -2.99 -20.47
C ALA A 537 -8.18 -3.32 -20.69
N GLY A 538 -7.31 -2.31 -20.73
CA GLY A 538 -5.86 -2.50 -20.83
C GLY A 538 -5.26 -3.17 -19.58
N TYR A 539 -5.71 -2.77 -18.38
CA TYR A 539 -5.33 -3.44 -17.15
C TYR A 539 -5.80 -4.90 -17.12
N MET A 540 -7.03 -5.17 -17.52
CA MET A 540 -7.55 -6.55 -17.57
C MET A 540 -6.74 -7.44 -18.50
N GLU A 541 -6.32 -6.92 -19.65
CA GLU A 541 -5.44 -7.64 -20.58
C GLU A 541 -4.06 -7.90 -19.99
N ILE A 542 -3.43 -6.88 -19.37
CA ILE A 542 -2.14 -7.03 -18.67
C ILE A 542 -2.23 -8.09 -17.57
N CYS A 543 -3.30 -8.05 -16.75
CA CYS A 543 -3.51 -9.02 -15.68
C CYS A 543 -3.68 -10.44 -16.22
N HIS A 544 -4.54 -10.65 -17.22
CA HIS A 544 -4.74 -11.97 -17.81
C HIS A 544 -3.46 -12.53 -18.44
N GLU A 545 -2.71 -11.73 -19.20
CA GLU A 545 -1.44 -12.18 -19.80
C GLU A 545 -0.42 -12.58 -18.71
N LEU A 546 -0.30 -11.78 -17.64
CA LEU A 546 0.56 -12.11 -16.52
C LEU A 546 0.12 -13.37 -15.77
N GLU A 547 -1.19 -13.55 -15.55
CA GLU A 547 -1.75 -14.75 -14.92
C GLU A 547 -1.44 -16.01 -15.75
N GLU A 548 -1.62 -15.95 -17.07
CA GLU A 548 -1.30 -17.05 -17.98
C GLU A 548 0.20 -17.39 -17.98
N TRP A 549 1.07 -16.38 -18.08
CA TRP A 549 2.51 -16.59 -18.09
C TRP A 549 3.01 -17.14 -16.76
N LEU A 550 2.52 -16.62 -15.64
CA LEU A 550 2.88 -17.10 -14.30
C LEU A 550 2.34 -18.51 -14.04
N ALA A 551 1.14 -18.85 -14.52
CA ALA A 551 0.59 -20.20 -14.45
C ALA A 551 1.47 -21.22 -15.22
N GLU A 552 1.91 -20.88 -16.43
CA GLU A 552 2.84 -21.72 -17.21
C GLU A 552 4.20 -21.87 -16.53
N ILE A 553 4.76 -20.78 -15.97
CA ILE A 553 6.06 -20.81 -15.28
C ILE A 553 6.01 -21.66 -14.00
N THR A 554 4.91 -21.59 -13.26
CA THR A 554 4.78 -22.23 -11.94
C THR A 554 4.13 -23.61 -11.98
N GLY A 555 3.40 -23.92 -13.05
CA GLY A 555 2.57 -25.13 -13.15
C GLY A 555 1.27 -25.06 -12.34
N PHE A 556 0.91 -23.92 -11.75
CA PHE A 556 -0.37 -23.75 -11.06
C PHE A 556 -1.53 -23.57 -12.04
N ALA A 557 -2.73 -23.99 -11.61
CA ALA A 557 -3.94 -23.88 -12.43
C ALA A 557 -4.51 -22.46 -12.51
N ALA A 558 -4.18 -21.59 -11.55
CA ALA A 558 -4.66 -20.22 -11.47
C ALA A 558 -3.70 -19.36 -10.65
N ILE A 559 -3.75 -18.05 -10.88
CA ILE A 559 -2.95 -17.04 -10.18
C ILE A 559 -3.89 -15.99 -9.60
N SER A 560 -3.53 -15.41 -8.45
CA SER A 560 -4.18 -14.22 -7.90
C SER A 560 -3.14 -13.11 -7.77
N LEU A 561 -3.42 -11.96 -8.37
CA LEU A 561 -2.55 -10.78 -8.34
C LEU A 561 -2.85 -9.81 -7.18
N GLN A 562 -3.81 -10.15 -6.31
CA GLN A 562 -4.22 -9.28 -5.21
C GLN A 562 -3.16 -9.10 -4.10
N PRO A 563 -2.43 -10.15 -3.66
CA PRO A 563 -1.47 -9.98 -2.57
C PRO A 563 -0.30 -9.04 -2.95
N ASN A 564 -0.22 -7.89 -2.29
CA ASN A 564 0.77 -6.83 -2.54
C ASN A 564 2.14 -7.03 -1.87
N ALA A 565 2.39 -8.20 -1.28
CA ALA A 565 3.71 -8.59 -0.78
C ALA A 565 3.84 -10.12 -0.71
N GLY A 566 5.06 -10.65 -0.69
CA GLY A 566 5.30 -12.09 -0.51
C GLY A 566 4.66 -12.64 0.78
N SER A 567 4.75 -11.91 1.89
CA SER A 567 4.09 -12.28 3.15
C SER A 567 2.56 -12.30 3.05
N GLN A 568 1.97 -11.44 2.21
CA GLN A 568 0.54 -11.47 1.93
C GLN A 568 0.16 -12.63 1.02
N GLY A 569 1.03 -13.02 0.08
CA GLY A 569 0.86 -14.22 -0.74
C GLY A 569 0.86 -15.50 0.11
N GLU A 570 1.79 -15.61 1.06
CA GLU A 570 1.80 -16.70 2.06
C GLU A 570 0.50 -16.72 2.87
N PHE A 571 0.10 -15.58 3.44
CA PHE A 571 -1.12 -15.47 4.24
C PHE A 571 -2.38 -15.83 3.43
N ALA A 572 -2.53 -15.29 2.22
CA ALA A 572 -3.65 -15.59 1.34
C ALA A 572 -3.68 -17.09 0.94
N GLY A 573 -2.52 -17.69 0.63
CA GLY A 573 -2.42 -19.11 0.34
C GLY A 573 -2.83 -19.98 1.52
N LEU A 574 -2.41 -19.64 2.74
CA LEU A 574 -2.79 -20.35 3.96
C LEU A 574 -4.29 -20.20 4.27
N LEU A 575 -4.88 -19.02 4.03
CA LEU A 575 -6.32 -18.84 4.11
C LEU A 575 -7.06 -19.71 3.08
N ALA A 576 -6.58 -19.76 1.84
CA ALA A 576 -7.17 -20.61 0.80
C ALA A 576 -7.12 -22.10 1.20
N ILE A 577 -6.00 -22.57 1.77
CA ILE A 577 -5.87 -23.93 2.32
C ILE A 577 -6.87 -24.17 3.46
N ARG A 578 -7.00 -23.22 4.40
CA ARG A 578 -7.96 -23.30 5.50
C ARG A 578 -9.40 -23.42 4.99
N GLU A 579 -9.81 -22.57 4.07
CA GLU A 579 -11.16 -22.61 3.48
C GLU A 579 -11.37 -23.89 2.66
N TYR A 580 -10.33 -24.40 2.00
CA TYR A 580 -10.39 -25.70 1.33
C TYR A 580 -10.65 -26.85 2.30
N HIS A 581 -9.96 -26.91 3.45
CA HIS A 581 -10.26 -27.89 4.50
C HIS A 581 -11.68 -27.72 5.04
N ALA A 582 -12.11 -26.48 5.31
CA ALA A 582 -13.46 -26.20 5.81
C ALA A 582 -14.56 -26.65 4.83
N SER A 583 -14.38 -26.40 3.53
CA SER A 583 -15.32 -26.81 2.48
C SER A 583 -15.52 -28.33 2.39
N ARG A 584 -14.56 -29.12 2.89
CA ARG A 584 -14.60 -30.58 2.95
C ARG A 584 -15.04 -31.12 4.31
N GLY A 585 -15.46 -30.25 5.23
CA GLY A 585 -15.83 -30.61 6.60
C GLY A 585 -14.62 -30.92 7.50
N GLU A 586 -13.40 -30.52 7.10
CA GLU A 586 -12.15 -30.80 7.81
C GLU A 586 -11.54 -29.54 8.45
N ALA A 587 -12.37 -28.57 8.85
CA ALA A 587 -11.91 -27.30 9.44
C ALA A 587 -11.08 -27.44 10.73
N HIS A 588 -11.08 -28.63 11.35
CA HIS A 588 -10.24 -28.95 12.50
C HIS A 588 -8.75 -29.08 12.14
N ARG A 589 -8.40 -29.24 10.85
CA ARG A 589 -7.02 -29.32 10.38
C ARG A 589 -6.36 -27.93 10.42
N ASN A 590 -5.61 -27.68 11.48
CA ASN A 590 -5.00 -26.38 11.75
C ASN A 590 -3.52 -26.49 12.15
N VAL A 591 -2.84 -27.62 11.90
CA VAL A 591 -1.39 -27.73 12.09
C VAL A 591 -0.66 -27.36 10.81
N CYS A 592 0.41 -26.55 10.93
CA CYS A 592 1.29 -26.20 9.81
C CYS A 592 2.73 -26.63 10.14
N LEU A 593 3.25 -27.60 9.38
CA LEU A 593 4.64 -28.05 9.52
C LEU A 593 5.57 -27.07 8.81
N ILE A 594 6.53 -26.49 9.54
CA ILE A 594 7.44 -25.46 9.00
C ILE A 594 8.89 -25.85 9.33
N PRO A 595 9.75 -26.08 8.32
CA PRO A 595 11.18 -26.32 8.55
C PRO A 595 11.85 -25.18 9.30
N THR A 596 12.83 -25.49 10.16
CA THR A 596 13.55 -24.46 10.91
C THR A 596 14.33 -23.49 10.01
N SER A 597 14.67 -23.90 8.79
CA SER A 597 15.32 -23.10 7.75
C SER A 597 14.38 -22.15 7.00
N ALA A 598 13.06 -22.28 7.14
CA ALA A 598 12.10 -21.41 6.47
C ALA A 598 12.27 -19.94 6.88
N HIS A 599 11.97 -19.03 5.95
CA HIS A 599 11.99 -17.59 6.22
C HIS A 599 11.06 -17.24 7.39
N GLY A 600 11.34 -16.14 8.10
CA GLY A 600 10.60 -15.76 9.30
C GLY A 600 9.14 -15.37 9.03
N THR A 601 8.82 -15.01 7.78
CA THR A 601 7.45 -14.72 7.32
C THR A 601 6.56 -15.96 7.39
N ASN A 602 7.04 -17.15 6.99
CA ASN A 602 6.25 -18.37 6.97
C ASN A 602 5.54 -18.67 8.31
N PRO A 603 6.24 -18.77 9.45
CA PRO A 603 5.59 -19.02 10.73
C PRO A 603 4.74 -17.83 11.23
N ALA A 604 5.10 -16.59 10.91
CA ALA A 604 4.28 -15.43 11.23
C ALA A 604 2.94 -15.47 10.45
N SER A 605 2.99 -15.72 9.15
CA SER A 605 1.83 -15.88 8.26
C SER A 605 0.92 -17.02 8.72
N ALA A 606 1.50 -18.15 9.16
CA ALA A 606 0.75 -19.28 9.69
C ALA A 606 -0.01 -18.95 10.98
N VAL A 607 0.64 -18.30 11.95
CA VAL A 607 -0.03 -17.86 13.18
C VAL A 607 -1.13 -16.85 12.87
N MET A 608 -0.87 -15.88 11.99
CA MET A 608 -1.88 -14.90 11.55
C MET A 608 -3.08 -15.58 10.86
N ALA A 609 -2.85 -16.68 10.13
CA ALA A 609 -3.90 -17.50 9.51
C ALA A 609 -4.55 -18.51 10.48
N GLY A 610 -4.24 -18.42 11.78
CA GLY A 610 -4.84 -19.25 12.82
C GLY A 610 -4.36 -20.70 12.84
N PHE A 611 -3.19 -20.99 12.24
CA PHE A 611 -2.55 -22.30 12.31
C PHE A 611 -1.63 -22.43 13.53
N LYS A 612 -1.55 -23.64 14.07
CA LYS A 612 -0.54 -24.06 15.04
C LYS A 612 0.73 -24.47 14.29
N VAL A 613 1.79 -23.67 14.45
CA VAL A 613 3.10 -23.97 13.86
C VAL A 613 3.77 -25.12 14.60
N VAL A 614 4.23 -26.13 13.85
CA VAL A 614 5.06 -27.23 14.35
C VAL A 614 6.37 -27.22 13.56
N SER A 615 7.46 -26.89 14.24
CA SER A 615 8.78 -26.78 13.62
C SER A 615 9.31 -28.14 13.20
N VAL A 616 9.82 -28.28 11.97
CA VAL A 616 10.52 -29.48 11.47
C VAL A 616 12.03 -29.24 11.46
N ALA A 617 12.79 -30.19 11.98
CA ALA A 617 14.24 -30.09 12.08
C ALA A 617 14.91 -30.12 10.70
N CYS A 618 16.12 -29.55 10.64
CA CYS A 618 17.02 -29.69 9.51
C CYS A 618 18.26 -30.50 9.94
N LEU A 619 18.79 -31.28 9.01
CA LEU A 619 20.05 -31.99 9.15
C LEU A 619 21.23 -31.01 9.16
N LYS A 620 22.43 -31.49 9.51
CA LYS A 620 23.63 -30.66 9.62
C LYS A 620 24.10 -30.07 8.29
N ASP A 621 23.76 -30.72 7.18
CA ASP A 621 24.02 -30.27 5.81
C ASP A 621 22.98 -29.26 5.29
N GLY A 622 21.92 -28.99 6.07
CA GLY A 622 20.90 -27.99 5.78
C GLY A 622 19.59 -28.56 5.20
N ASP A 623 19.56 -29.85 4.86
CA ASP A 623 18.36 -30.51 4.33
C ASP A 623 17.29 -30.69 5.41
N ILE A 624 16.04 -30.87 4.99
CA ILE A 624 14.94 -31.21 5.90
C ILE A 624 15.19 -32.61 6.47
N ASP A 625 15.08 -32.75 7.79
CA ASP A 625 15.12 -34.07 8.43
C ASP A 625 13.82 -34.83 8.13
N LEU A 626 13.88 -35.75 7.16
CA LEU A 626 12.73 -36.53 6.73
C LEU A 626 12.19 -37.48 7.82
N ALA A 627 13.04 -37.91 8.76
CA ALA A 627 12.59 -38.76 9.87
C ALA A 627 11.77 -37.93 10.87
N ASP A 628 12.25 -36.74 11.21
CA ASP A 628 11.51 -35.80 12.06
C ASP A 628 10.22 -35.29 11.38
N LEU A 629 10.28 -34.98 10.08
CA LEU A 629 9.10 -34.63 9.28
C LEU A 629 8.04 -35.74 9.35
N ARG A 630 8.44 -37.00 9.13
CA ARG A 630 7.53 -38.14 9.18
C ARG A 630 6.94 -38.33 10.57
N ALA A 631 7.76 -38.26 11.61
CA ALA A 631 7.30 -38.38 12.99
C ALA A 631 6.24 -37.32 13.34
N LYS A 632 6.46 -36.05 12.96
CA LYS A 632 5.51 -34.96 13.18
C LYS A 632 4.27 -35.06 12.31
N ALA A 633 4.41 -35.55 11.08
CA ALA A 633 3.28 -35.83 10.21
C ALA A 633 2.39 -36.95 10.77
N ASP A 634 2.99 -38.02 11.30
CA ASP A 634 2.26 -39.13 11.93
C ASP A 634 1.60 -38.68 13.26
N GLU A 635 2.30 -37.87 14.07
CA GLU A 635 1.77 -37.30 15.32
C GLU A 635 0.55 -36.41 15.06
N HIS A 636 0.60 -35.57 14.02
CA HIS A 636 -0.45 -34.60 13.68
C HIS A 636 -1.34 -35.04 12.51
N ALA A 637 -1.36 -36.32 12.13
CA ALA A 637 -2.02 -36.80 10.91
C ALA A 637 -3.52 -36.45 10.83
N ARG A 638 -4.20 -36.31 11.98
CA ARG A 638 -5.62 -35.90 12.02
C ARG A 638 -5.79 -34.39 11.86
N ASP A 639 -4.80 -33.60 12.27
CA ASP A 639 -4.86 -32.13 12.32
C ASP A 639 -4.13 -31.45 11.14
N LEU A 640 -3.53 -32.22 10.22
CA LEU A 640 -2.80 -31.76 9.02
C LEU A 640 -3.64 -31.69 7.76
#